data_AF-A0AB34FDI8-F1
#
_entry.id   AF-A0AB34FDI8-F1
#
_cell.length_a   1.000
_cell.length_b   1.000
_cell.length_c   1.000
_cell.angle_alpha   90.00
_cell.angle_beta   90.00
_cell.angle_gamma   90.00
#
_symmetry.space_group_name_H-M   'P 1'
#
loop_
_entity.id
_entity.type
_entity.pdbx_description
1 polymer ?
#
loop_
_entity_poly.entity_id
_entity_poly.type
_entity_poly.pdbx_seq_one_letter_code
_entity_poly.pdbx_strand_id
1 'polypeptide(L)'
;MEGGTTDDIQQLLREAQLRAEAAELRLEEERREREAAVEEHRQERQQREAAEQQREAAEQEQRRERQQREAAEQEQRRERQQREAAEQEQRRERQQREAAERQREAAEQQTQPTTLDEYLDACHQHVFTKLQVEQNPGLVSKGSITNPQSKWCPTSLQPWPEFLEQQRRIFGLLLDTFPSDSGRLFESEHFLATMGSRISRRRIADEKGLEFFLHNAVEDPVRNIVDQLVENPTAREDLDLGDGIVFENHPHALSDTAEEVVDRQTQAVQPSTPGHGEDLKKLQADQICIYRSDGAHKSRTRAFICEYKPPHKLTVQHLHVGLRIRDICKEVVNRKTMPRPEDTEARFEYHAERLTASAITQTYHYMIQGGLEYSLLTTGEAIVFLKVDWDEPGTLFYHMAVPSIEVAAQTRDARLCTAVAQYLAFTLLAIDGLGTRRHNQDERDRATKDLNRWEVSFESTYRSIPEQDRSFLSDSSLGYQPPTYGDVDRSPVRRRKNPPRGRGHADAQVPSRRDDRSGSSDEEPDPRAPGTPTPAQRNARQGARRSERLAMRPRGGGAGNSGQRRPFCTQKCLLGLVRGHGVDRSCPNVSLHCRGKRYLGRGAIRHPIDHAEWLQLLHAQLKETLDRGITPLEKGGARGVLFKVTLLAYGYTFVSKGTIQVFIPDLEHEAAVYRRLEDLQGIHVPVFLGAVDLRSLDRIYYYDHRVYIVHLTLVSWGGESLREARGPMPTAEEQVKRILHAIHQRGVTHRDVRAPNILLCEETGGAMIIDFERAQLLDPPRPPLAEMTLNKSSLSGETDKRKRQKQRHAGQCLREDILMASRLFVNGKDTG
;
A
#
# COMPACT_ATOMS: atom_id res chain seq x y z
N MET A 1 -109.18 -137.99 80.51
CA MET A 1 -109.98 -138.69 79.49
C MET A 1 -110.52 -137.65 78.52
N GLU A 2 -109.97 -137.69 77.29
CA GLU A 2 -110.58 -137.40 75.97
C GLU A 2 -111.20 -136.03 75.59
N GLY A 3 -110.53 -135.36 74.62
CA GLY A 3 -111.04 -134.73 73.36
C GLY A 3 -111.96 -133.49 73.41
N GLY A 4 -111.87 -132.44 72.58
CA GLY A 4 -111.01 -132.09 71.44
C GLY A 4 -111.73 -131.18 70.42
N THR A 5 -111.18 -129.96 70.18
CA THR A 5 -111.25 -129.06 68.99
C THR A 5 -112.52 -128.27 68.61
N THR A 6 -112.37 -126.93 68.45
CA THR A 6 -112.91 -126.11 67.31
C THR A 6 -112.61 -124.59 67.33
N ASP A 7 -112.00 -124.00 68.36
CA ASP A 7 -111.87 -122.52 68.45
C ASP A 7 -110.61 -121.89 67.79
N ASP A 8 -109.62 -122.69 67.37
CA ASP A 8 -108.34 -122.20 66.80
C ASP A 8 -108.46 -121.59 65.37
N ILE A 9 -109.58 -121.83 64.67
CA ILE A 9 -109.71 -121.45 63.24
C ILE A 9 -110.11 -119.96 63.06
N GLN A 10 -110.80 -119.34 64.02
CA GLN A 10 -111.19 -117.92 63.90
C GLN A 10 -110.04 -116.94 64.15
N GLN A 11 -108.95 -117.38 64.79
CA GLN A 11 -107.78 -116.54 65.06
C GLN A 11 -106.87 -116.40 63.83
N LEU A 12 -106.75 -117.47 63.02
CA LEU A 12 -105.92 -117.49 61.81
C LEU A 12 -106.46 -116.61 60.67
N LEU A 13 -107.78 -116.43 60.54
CA LEU A 13 -108.37 -115.62 59.46
C LEU A 13 -108.13 -114.11 59.65
N ARG A 14 -108.10 -113.62 60.90
CA ARG A 14 -107.82 -112.21 61.23
C ARG A 14 -106.36 -111.85 61.00
N GLU A 15 -105.43 -112.77 61.24
CA GLU A 15 -104.00 -112.55 60.95
C GLU A 15 -103.69 -112.48 59.45
N ALA A 16 -104.42 -113.24 58.61
CA ALA A 16 -104.21 -113.24 57.17
C ALA A 16 -104.63 -111.91 56.50
N GLN A 17 -105.75 -111.30 56.94
CA GLN A 17 -106.19 -109.99 56.41
C GLN A 17 -105.25 -108.86 56.81
N LEU A 18 -104.77 -108.84 58.06
CA LEU A 18 -103.79 -107.85 58.53
C LEU A 18 -102.45 -107.94 57.79
N ARG A 19 -102.04 -109.14 57.34
CA ARG A 19 -100.81 -109.30 56.54
C ARG A 19 -100.95 -108.83 55.09
N ALA A 20 -102.15 -108.90 54.50
CA ALA A 20 -102.39 -108.44 53.13
C ALA A 20 -102.38 -106.91 53.04
N GLU A 21 -103.10 -106.22 53.94
CA GLU A 21 -103.10 -104.74 53.98
C GLU A 21 -101.70 -104.18 54.32
N ALA A 22 -100.95 -104.86 55.20
CA ALA A 22 -99.58 -104.46 55.53
C ALA A 22 -98.55 -104.70 54.39
N ALA A 23 -98.89 -105.52 53.39
CA ALA A 23 -98.04 -105.75 52.22
C ALA A 23 -98.31 -104.73 51.10
N GLU A 24 -99.58 -104.31 50.91
CA GLU A 24 -99.96 -103.30 49.93
C GLU A 24 -99.38 -101.92 50.28
N LEU A 25 -99.44 -101.53 51.57
CA LEU A 25 -98.84 -100.28 52.07
C LEU A 25 -97.32 -100.21 51.85
N ARG A 26 -96.59 -101.33 51.99
CA ARG A 26 -95.13 -101.35 51.77
C ARG A 26 -94.75 -101.19 50.30
N LEU A 27 -95.54 -101.76 49.39
CA LEU A 27 -95.31 -101.63 47.94
C LEU A 27 -95.59 -100.20 47.46
N GLU A 28 -96.58 -99.52 48.04
CA GLU A 28 -96.89 -98.13 47.71
C GLU A 28 -95.83 -97.16 48.27
N GLU A 29 -95.28 -97.46 49.45
CA GLU A 29 -94.18 -96.72 50.06
C GLU A 29 -92.86 -96.89 49.29
N GLU A 30 -92.48 -98.13 48.89
CA GLU A 30 -91.32 -98.37 48.02
C GLU A 30 -91.43 -97.69 46.66
N ARG A 31 -92.64 -97.59 46.09
CA ARG A 31 -92.85 -96.90 44.82
C ARG A 31 -92.67 -95.39 44.96
N ARG A 32 -93.17 -94.79 46.06
CA ARG A 32 -92.96 -93.37 46.36
C ARG A 32 -91.49 -93.04 46.62
N GLU A 33 -90.77 -93.92 47.32
CA GLU A 33 -89.33 -93.74 47.54
C GLU A 33 -88.53 -93.81 46.24
N ARG A 34 -88.87 -94.72 45.32
CA ARG A 34 -88.23 -94.80 44.00
C ARG A 34 -88.54 -93.59 43.12
N GLU A 35 -89.79 -93.11 43.10
CA GLU A 35 -90.17 -91.91 42.34
C GLU A 35 -89.49 -90.65 42.92
N ALA A 36 -89.36 -90.55 44.25
CA ALA A 36 -88.63 -89.46 44.90
C ALA A 36 -87.11 -89.50 44.60
N ALA A 37 -86.49 -90.68 44.64
CA ALA A 37 -85.07 -90.85 44.33
C ALA A 37 -84.73 -90.53 42.85
N VAL A 38 -85.63 -90.87 41.92
CA VAL A 38 -85.46 -90.53 40.50
C VAL A 38 -85.57 -89.02 40.27
N GLU A 39 -86.51 -88.34 40.95
CA GLU A 39 -86.68 -86.89 40.80
C GLU A 39 -85.55 -86.11 41.50
N GLU A 40 -85.03 -86.59 42.63
CA GLU A 40 -83.85 -86.05 43.29
C GLU A 40 -82.61 -86.16 42.39
N HIS A 41 -82.37 -87.33 41.78
CA HIS A 41 -81.26 -87.53 40.86
C HIS A 41 -81.40 -86.66 39.58
N ARG A 42 -82.64 -86.39 39.14
CA ARG A 42 -82.91 -85.49 38.01
C ARG A 42 -82.59 -84.03 38.37
N GLN A 43 -82.96 -83.59 39.57
CA GLN A 43 -82.65 -82.26 40.08
C GLN A 43 -81.14 -82.07 40.29
N GLU A 44 -80.44 -83.07 40.83
CA GLU A 44 -78.98 -83.01 40.96
C GLU A 44 -78.27 -82.92 39.61
N ARG A 45 -78.72 -83.67 38.59
CA ARG A 45 -78.16 -83.56 37.23
C ARG A 45 -78.40 -82.17 36.64
N GLN A 46 -79.61 -81.62 36.77
CA GLN A 46 -79.91 -80.28 36.28
C GLN A 46 -79.11 -79.20 37.00
N GLN A 47 -78.90 -79.34 38.31
CA GLN A 47 -78.05 -78.42 39.08
C GLN A 47 -76.57 -78.52 38.67
N ARG A 48 -76.07 -79.73 38.40
CA ARG A 48 -74.69 -79.91 37.90
C ARG A 48 -74.51 -79.33 36.50
N GLU A 49 -75.43 -79.60 35.58
CA GLU A 49 -75.38 -79.06 34.20
C GLU A 49 -75.51 -77.53 34.21
N ALA A 50 -76.36 -76.95 35.06
CA ALA A 50 -76.47 -75.50 35.22
C ALA A 50 -75.20 -74.87 35.86
N ALA A 51 -74.59 -75.54 36.84
CA ALA A 51 -73.35 -75.08 37.47
C ALA A 51 -72.15 -75.16 36.51
N GLU A 52 -72.10 -76.16 35.65
CA GLU A 52 -71.07 -76.33 34.62
C GLU A 52 -71.21 -75.26 33.52
N GLN A 53 -72.43 -75.00 33.04
CA GLN A 53 -72.70 -73.90 32.09
C GLN A 53 -72.38 -72.53 32.69
N GLN A 54 -72.66 -72.29 33.97
CA GLN A 54 -72.28 -71.05 34.64
C GLN A 54 -70.75 -70.91 34.78
N ARG A 55 -70.02 -72.00 35.02
CA ARG A 55 -68.56 -71.99 35.02
C ARG A 55 -67.98 -71.69 33.65
N GLU A 56 -68.48 -72.34 32.59
CA GLU A 56 -68.01 -72.10 31.22
C GLU A 56 -68.32 -70.67 30.76
N ALA A 57 -69.50 -70.14 31.09
CA ALA A 57 -69.86 -68.75 30.79
C ALA A 57 -68.93 -67.77 31.53
N ALA A 58 -68.65 -68.00 32.81
CA ALA A 58 -67.73 -67.18 33.59
C ALA A 58 -66.28 -67.25 33.07
N GLU A 59 -65.82 -68.42 32.64
CA GLU A 59 -64.49 -68.58 32.03
C GLU A 59 -64.39 -67.90 30.65
N GLN A 60 -65.45 -67.95 29.84
CA GLN A 60 -65.50 -67.22 28.56
C GLN A 60 -65.52 -65.71 28.76
N GLU A 61 -66.27 -65.22 29.75
CA GLU A 61 -66.32 -63.81 30.10
C GLU A 61 -64.96 -63.33 30.59
N GLN A 62 -64.31 -64.06 31.49
CA GLN A 62 -62.93 -63.76 31.93
C GLN A 62 -61.93 -63.80 30.77
N ARG A 63 -62.05 -64.73 29.83
CA ARG A 63 -61.19 -64.75 28.63
C ARG A 63 -61.40 -63.52 27.75
N ARG A 64 -62.64 -63.09 27.55
CA ARG A 64 -62.97 -61.89 26.77
C ARG A 64 -62.46 -60.62 27.45
N GLU A 65 -62.65 -60.49 28.77
CA GLU A 65 -62.12 -59.37 29.53
C GLU A 65 -60.58 -59.32 29.49
N ARG A 66 -59.92 -60.48 29.60
CA ARG A 66 -58.46 -60.58 29.51
C ARG A 66 -57.96 -60.20 28.12
N GLN A 67 -58.61 -60.65 27.05
CA GLN A 67 -58.28 -60.27 25.67
C GLN A 67 -58.53 -58.78 25.40
N GLN A 68 -59.61 -58.21 25.93
CA GLN A 68 -59.87 -56.77 25.81
C GLN A 68 -58.84 -55.93 26.57
N ARG A 69 -58.43 -56.37 27.76
CA ARG A 69 -57.34 -55.71 28.51
C ARG A 69 -56.01 -55.80 27.77
N GLU A 70 -55.65 -56.97 27.25
CA GLU A 70 -54.41 -57.16 26.49
C GLU A 70 -54.40 -56.34 25.19
N ALA A 71 -55.53 -56.24 24.49
CA ALA A 71 -55.68 -55.41 23.30
C ALA A 71 -55.57 -53.90 23.63
N ALA A 72 -56.24 -53.45 24.69
CA ALA A 72 -56.16 -52.06 25.15
C ALA A 72 -54.75 -51.69 25.63
N GLU A 73 -54.04 -52.60 26.33
CA GLU A 73 -52.65 -52.40 26.73
C GLU A 73 -51.70 -52.36 25.52
N GLN A 74 -51.92 -53.17 24.48
CA GLN A 74 -51.15 -53.10 23.24
C GLN A 74 -51.39 -51.80 22.48
N GLU A 75 -52.63 -51.33 22.40
CA GLU A 75 -52.98 -50.08 21.74
C GLU A 75 -52.35 -48.88 22.48
N GLN A 76 -52.48 -48.83 23.81
CA GLN A 76 -51.80 -47.82 24.63
C GLN A 76 -50.27 -47.87 24.48
N ARG A 77 -49.67 -49.07 24.40
CA ARG A 77 -48.23 -49.20 24.12
C ARG A 77 -47.85 -48.65 22.76
N ARG A 78 -48.64 -48.90 21.72
CA ARG A 78 -48.39 -48.38 20.36
C ARG A 78 -48.54 -46.86 20.31
N GLU A 79 -49.59 -46.30 20.91
CA GLU A 79 -49.77 -44.85 20.99
C GLU A 79 -48.63 -44.19 21.77
N ARG A 80 -48.21 -44.80 22.89
CA ARG A 80 -47.08 -44.30 23.68
C ARG A 80 -45.78 -44.34 22.88
N GLN A 81 -45.51 -45.44 22.16
CA GLN A 81 -44.35 -45.54 21.27
C GLN A 81 -44.39 -44.53 20.12
N GLN A 82 -45.56 -44.30 19.51
CA GLN A 82 -45.71 -43.29 18.46
C GLN A 82 -45.51 -41.87 18.99
N ARG A 83 -46.03 -41.55 20.18
CA ARG A 83 -45.79 -40.26 20.85
C ARG A 83 -44.32 -40.09 21.21
N GLU A 84 -43.69 -41.11 21.80
CA GLU A 84 -42.26 -41.07 22.14
C GLU A 84 -41.38 -40.93 20.89
N ALA A 85 -41.74 -41.60 19.78
CA ALA A 85 -41.05 -41.47 18.49
C ALA A 85 -41.23 -40.06 17.88
N ALA A 86 -42.45 -39.52 17.87
CA ALA A 86 -42.74 -38.18 17.36
C ALA A 86 -42.06 -37.09 18.22
N GLU A 87 -42.04 -37.24 19.55
CA GLU A 87 -41.30 -36.35 20.45
C GLU A 87 -39.78 -36.44 20.22
N GLN A 88 -39.23 -37.64 19.98
CA GLN A 88 -37.82 -37.79 19.63
C GLN A 88 -37.49 -37.14 18.27
N GLU A 89 -38.35 -37.28 17.28
CA GLU A 89 -38.17 -36.67 15.97
C GLU A 89 -38.22 -35.14 16.06
N GLN A 90 -39.22 -34.56 16.74
CA GLN A 90 -39.28 -33.13 17.00
C GLN A 90 -38.07 -32.61 17.79
N ARG A 91 -37.59 -33.37 18.79
CA ARG A 91 -36.36 -33.01 19.52
C ARG A 91 -35.15 -33.02 18.61
N ARG A 92 -35.01 -34.01 17.73
CA ARG A 92 -33.91 -34.08 16.74
C ARG A 92 -33.97 -32.93 15.74
N GLU A 93 -35.14 -32.62 15.20
CA GLU A 93 -35.33 -31.49 14.29
C GLU A 93 -35.01 -30.15 14.97
N ARG A 94 -35.48 -29.95 16.22
CA ARG A 94 -35.15 -28.74 16.99
C ARG A 94 -33.65 -28.64 17.25
N GLN A 95 -32.99 -29.72 17.66
CA GLN A 95 -31.55 -29.75 17.85
C GLN A 95 -30.78 -29.47 16.55
N GLN A 96 -31.23 -30.02 15.42
CA GLN A 96 -30.63 -29.73 14.11
C GLN A 96 -30.82 -28.27 13.70
N ARG A 97 -32.00 -27.69 13.91
CA ARG A 97 -32.26 -26.27 13.63
C ARG A 97 -31.41 -25.37 14.51
N GLU A 98 -31.38 -25.62 15.82
CA GLU A 98 -30.54 -24.85 16.76
C GLU A 98 -29.05 -25.00 16.43
N ALA A 99 -28.59 -26.19 16.03
CA ALA A 99 -27.21 -26.40 15.59
C ALA A 99 -26.90 -25.68 14.27
N ALA A 100 -27.82 -25.71 13.30
CA ALA A 100 -27.67 -25.01 12.02
C ALA A 100 -27.69 -23.49 12.20
N GLU A 101 -28.55 -22.97 13.07
CA GLU A 101 -28.62 -21.54 13.41
C GLU A 101 -27.32 -21.09 14.10
N ARG A 102 -26.84 -21.84 15.09
CA ARG A 102 -25.54 -21.56 15.73
C ARG A 102 -24.37 -21.61 14.74
N GLN A 103 -24.37 -22.57 13.82
CA GLN A 103 -23.34 -22.64 12.78
C GLN A 103 -23.40 -21.44 11.84
N ARG A 104 -24.61 -21.01 11.46
CA ARG A 104 -24.81 -19.83 10.62
C ARG A 104 -24.37 -18.56 11.32
N GLU A 105 -24.78 -18.35 12.57
CA GLU A 105 -24.35 -17.21 13.38
C GLU A 105 -22.84 -17.17 13.56
N ALA A 106 -22.21 -18.33 13.83
CA ALA A 106 -20.75 -18.42 13.93
C ALA A 106 -20.05 -18.10 12.60
N ALA A 107 -20.59 -18.54 11.47
CA ALA A 107 -20.04 -18.23 10.15
C ALA A 107 -20.23 -16.74 9.77
N GLU A 108 -21.38 -16.15 10.11
CA GLU A 108 -21.65 -14.73 9.92
C GLU A 108 -20.72 -13.87 10.79
N GLN A 109 -20.46 -14.26 12.04
CA GLN A 109 -19.49 -13.58 12.91
C GLN A 109 -18.06 -13.65 12.36
N GLN A 110 -17.64 -14.81 11.85
CA GLN A 110 -16.28 -14.97 11.29
C GLN A 110 -16.05 -14.17 10.00
N THR A 111 -17.11 -13.93 9.23
CA THR A 111 -17.05 -13.21 7.95
C THR A 111 -17.43 -11.73 8.09
N GLN A 112 -17.80 -11.30 9.30
CA GLN A 112 -18.12 -9.91 9.58
C GLN A 112 -16.87 -9.04 9.43
N PRO A 113 -16.98 -7.84 8.82
CA PRO A 113 -15.89 -6.86 8.82
C PRO A 113 -15.45 -6.49 10.24
N THR A 114 -14.19 -6.09 10.39
CA THR A 114 -13.59 -5.75 11.69
C THR A 114 -13.61 -4.24 11.95
N THR A 115 -13.56 -3.84 13.21
CA THR A 115 -13.22 -2.46 13.61
C THR A 115 -11.71 -2.22 13.46
N LEU A 116 -11.23 -0.97 13.55
CA LEU A 116 -9.79 -0.69 13.46
C LEU A 116 -8.99 -1.45 14.53
N ASP A 117 -9.47 -1.45 15.77
CA ASP A 117 -8.80 -2.12 16.89
C ASP A 117 -8.73 -3.64 16.66
N GLU A 118 -9.86 -4.27 16.29
CA GLU A 118 -9.92 -5.69 15.95
C GLU A 118 -9.05 -6.04 14.74
N TYR A 119 -9.00 -5.15 13.73
CA TYR A 119 -8.22 -5.35 12.52
C TYR A 119 -6.71 -5.36 12.77
N LEU A 120 -6.21 -4.44 13.60
CA LEU A 120 -4.79 -4.39 13.97
C LEU A 120 -4.36 -5.64 14.74
N ASP A 121 -5.19 -6.08 15.69
CA ASP A 121 -4.94 -7.31 16.44
C ASP A 121 -5.01 -8.56 15.55
N ALA A 122 -6.01 -8.66 14.69
CA ALA A 122 -6.17 -9.77 13.76
C ALA A 122 -5.02 -9.83 12.73
N CYS A 123 -4.58 -8.69 12.20
CA CYS A 123 -3.39 -8.61 11.33
C CYS A 123 -2.15 -9.17 12.04
N HIS A 124 -1.95 -8.83 13.31
CA HIS A 124 -0.83 -9.35 14.07
C HIS A 124 -0.95 -10.86 14.32
N GLN A 125 -2.06 -11.29 14.93
CA GLN A 125 -2.26 -12.66 15.40
C GLN A 125 -2.34 -13.67 14.25
N HIS A 126 -3.04 -13.33 13.16
CA HIS A 126 -3.29 -14.27 12.08
C HIS A 126 -2.27 -14.19 10.95
N VAL A 127 -1.67 -13.02 10.71
CA VAL A 127 -0.82 -12.77 9.54
C VAL A 127 0.64 -12.56 9.93
N PHE A 128 0.94 -11.53 10.74
CA PHE A 128 2.32 -11.16 11.06
C PHE A 128 3.08 -12.26 11.82
N THR A 129 2.45 -12.93 12.78
CA THR A 129 3.06 -14.05 13.54
C THR A 129 3.41 -15.25 12.66
N LYS A 130 2.95 -15.30 11.41
CA LYS A 130 3.27 -16.36 10.44
C LYS A 130 4.57 -16.12 9.69
N LEU A 131 5.31 -15.06 10.01
CA LEU A 131 6.66 -14.83 9.47
C LEU A 131 7.55 -16.04 9.73
N GLN A 132 8.12 -16.60 8.66
CA GLN A 132 9.07 -17.70 8.73
C GLN A 132 10.32 -17.37 7.90
N VAL A 133 11.47 -17.42 8.54
CA VAL A 133 12.78 -17.22 7.89
C VAL A 133 13.33 -18.56 7.44
N GLU A 134 13.87 -18.63 6.21
CA GLU A 134 14.57 -19.82 5.75
C GLU A 134 15.91 -19.94 6.49
N GLN A 135 16.12 -21.10 7.12
CA GLN A 135 17.29 -21.37 7.96
C GLN A 135 18.39 -22.10 7.20
N ASN A 136 18.07 -22.72 6.07
CA ASN A 136 19.04 -23.48 5.28
C ASN A 136 19.96 -22.54 4.46
N PRO A 137 21.28 -22.49 4.74
CA PRO A 137 22.21 -21.63 4.02
C PRO A 137 22.35 -21.94 2.52
N GLY A 138 21.96 -23.15 2.10
CA GLY A 138 21.97 -23.55 0.68
C GLY A 138 20.77 -23.04 -0.12
N LEU A 139 19.71 -22.58 0.54
CA LEU A 139 18.46 -22.12 -0.08
C LEU A 139 18.29 -20.59 -0.04
N VAL A 140 19.11 -19.90 0.75
CA VAL A 140 19.09 -18.43 0.84
C VAL A 140 19.85 -17.79 -0.31
N SER A 141 19.38 -16.63 -0.74
CA SER A 141 20.05 -15.89 -1.81
C SER A 141 21.41 -15.37 -1.32
N LYS A 142 22.40 -15.43 -2.21
CA LYS A 142 23.71 -14.82 -1.99
C LYS A 142 23.76 -13.37 -2.48
N GLY A 143 22.65 -12.78 -2.95
CA GLY A 143 22.60 -11.44 -3.57
C GLY A 143 23.46 -11.30 -4.83
N SER A 144 23.48 -10.12 -5.46
CA SER A 144 24.41 -9.78 -6.55
C SER A 144 25.45 -8.76 -6.05
N ILE A 145 26.75 -8.97 -6.32
CA ILE A 145 27.78 -7.98 -6.03
C ILE A 145 27.89 -7.04 -7.24
N THR A 146 26.99 -6.08 -7.36
CA THR A 146 27.23 -4.93 -8.21
C THR A 146 28.01 -3.90 -7.41
N ASN A 147 29.35 -3.95 -7.52
CA ASN A 147 30.46 -2.99 -7.21
C ASN A 147 30.29 -1.89 -6.11
N PRO A 148 31.40 -1.35 -5.54
CA PRO A 148 31.32 -0.35 -4.47
C PRO A 148 30.71 0.95 -4.98
N GLN A 149 29.80 1.54 -4.20
CA GLN A 149 29.36 2.92 -4.41
C GLN A 149 29.75 3.71 -3.17
N SER A 150 30.56 4.73 -3.39
CA SER A 150 30.97 5.75 -2.42
C SER A 150 29.75 6.55 -1.95
N LYS A 151 28.96 5.94 -1.06
CA LYS A 151 27.66 6.44 -0.56
C LYS A 151 27.89 7.44 0.56
N TRP A 152 27.10 8.50 0.61
CA TRP A 152 27.10 9.43 1.75
C TRP A 152 26.72 8.70 3.02
N CYS A 153 27.52 8.88 4.06
CA CYS A 153 27.40 8.24 5.36
C CYS A 153 27.05 9.30 6.40
N PRO A 154 26.07 9.04 7.29
CA PRO A 154 25.89 9.90 8.44
C PRO A 154 27.11 9.77 9.36
N THR A 155 27.46 10.87 10.02
CA THR A 155 28.55 10.91 10.98
C THR A 155 28.05 10.42 12.33
N SER A 156 26.95 11.01 12.83
CA SER A 156 26.37 10.71 14.13
C SER A 156 25.08 9.92 13.99
N LEU A 157 24.96 8.85 14.78
CA LEU A 157 23.74 8.06 14.93
C LEU A 157 23.21 8.23 16.35
N GLN A 158 21.95 8.65 16.48
CA GLN A 158 21.34 8.98 17.78
C GLN A 158 19.94 8.38 17.92
N PRO A 159 19.52 7.94 19.12
CA PRO A 159 18.12 7.60 19.37
C PRO A 159 17.22 8.81 19.08
N TRP A 160 16.01 8.59 18.56
CA TRP A 160 15.01 9.62 18.30
C TRP A 160 14.11 9.81 19.53
N PRO A 161 14.32 10.86 20.34
CA PRO A 161 13.65 10.98 21.63
C PRO A 161 12.15 11.32 21.51
N GLU A 162 11.75 12.12 20.53
CA GLU A 162 10.35 12.54 20.36
C GLU A 162 9.46 11.51 19.65
N PHE A 163 10.05 10.43 19.12
CA PHE A 163 9.33 9.48 18.25
C PHE A 163 8.05 8.93 18.89
N LEU A 164 8.16 8.43 20.13
CA LEU A 164 7.01 7.86 20.84
C LEU A 164 5.94 8.91 21.14
N GLU A 165 6.32 10.15 21.44
CA GLU A 165 5.36 11.23 21.67
C GLU A 165 4.62 11.58 20.37
N GLN A 166 5.33 11.67 19.25
CA GLN A 166 4.74 11.89 17.93
C GLN A 166 3.79 10.74 17.56
N GLN A 167 4.21 9.49 17.78
CA GLN A 167 3.40 8.30 17.53
C GLN A 167 2.09 8.32 18.34
N ARG A 168 2.14 8.67 19.63
CA ARG A 168 0.96 8.79 20.50
C ARG A 168 -0.02 9.87 20.04
N ARG A 169 0.48 10.97 19.48
CA ARG A 169 -0.37 12.03 18.90
C ARG A 169 -1.09 11.54 17.64
N ILE A 170 -0.38 10.83 16.75
CA ILE A 170 -0.97 10.22 15.55
C ILE A 170 -2.03 9.17 15.94
N PHE A 171 -1.75 8.29 16.89
CA PHE A 171 -2.74 7.34 17.39
C PHE A 171 -3.96 8.03 18.03
N GLY A 172 -3.75 9.17 18.69
CA GLY A 172 -4.85 10.00 19.20
C GLY A 172 -5.79 10.46 18.09
N LEU A 173 -5.24 10.96 16.98
CA LEU A 173 -5.99 11.37 15.79
C LEU A 173 -6.72 10.19 15.13
N LEU A 174 -6.04 9.04 15.01
CA LEU A 174 -6.63 7.82 14.44
C LEU A 174 -7.84 7.33 15.24
N LEU A 175 -7.74 7.25 16.57
CA LEU A 175 -8.85 6.81 17.42
C LEU A 175 -9.96 7.84 17.57
N ASP A 176 -9.66 9.13 17.38
CA ASP A 176 -10.69 10.17 17.29
C ASP A 176 -11.46 10.09 15.96
N THR A 177 -10.83 9.56 14.90
CA THR A 177 -11.41 9.35 13.56
C THR A 177 -12.17 8.04 13.45
N PHE A 178 -11.61 6.96 13.98
CA PHE A 178 -12.21 5.64 14.11
C PHE A 178 -12.39 5.27 15.59
N PRO A 179 -13.43 5.80 16.27
CA PRO A 179 -13.79 5.33 17.60
C PRO A 179 -14.00 3.80 17.62
N SER A 180 -13.85 3.16 18.78
CA SER A 180 -14.11 1.71 18.91
C SER A 180 -15.56 1.32 18.56
N ASP A 181 -16.50 2.28 18.62
CA ASP A 181 -17.89 2.13 18.20
C ASP A 181 -18.14 2.52 16.72
N SER A 182 -17.09 2.76 15.95
CA SER A 182 -17.18 3.13 14.53
C SER A 182 -17.62 1.94 13.65
N GLY A 183 -17.91 2.24 12.38
CA GLY A 183 -18.30 1.22 11.41
C GLY A 183 -17.24 0.12 11.28
N ARG A 184 -17.70 -1.12 11.12
CA ARG A 184 -16.86 -2.26 10.78
C ARG A 184 -16.49 -2.17 9.29
N LEU A 185 -15.32 -1.59 9.00
CA LEU A 185 -14.90 -1.18 7.65
C LEU A 185 -13.75 -2.03 7.09
N PHE A 186 -13.09 -2.83 7.92
CA PHE A 186 -11.87 -3.55 7.55
C PHE A 186 -12.11 -5.04 7.32
N GLU A 187 -11.14 -5.73 6.74
CA GLU A 187 -11.30 -7.14 6.38
C GLU A 187 -11.62 -8.04 7.58
N SER A 188 -12.45 -9.06 7.34
CA SER A 188 -12.86 -10.02 8.37
C SER A 188 -11.70 -10.84 8.93
N GLU A 189 -11.85 -11.31 10.16
CA GLU A 189 -10.87 -12.21 10.80
C GLU A 189 -10.66 -13.50 9.99
N HIS A 190 -11.72 -14.07 9.40
CA HIS A 190 -11.62 -15.25 8.54
C HIS A 190 -10.74 -15.03 7.30
N PHE A 191 -10.85 -13.86 6.67
CA PHE A 191 -10.01 -13.48 5.53
C PHE A 191 -8.54 -13.41 5.96
N LEU A 192 -8.25 -12.76 7.09
CA LEU A 192 -6.89 -12.62 7.61
C LEU A 192 -6.30 -13.98 8.02
N ALA A 193 -7.09 -14.88 8.63
CA ALA A 193 -6.66 -16.25 8.94
C ALA A 193 -6.33 -17.07 7.67
N THR A 194 -7.14 -16.89 6.61
CA THR A 194 -6.89 -17.50 5.30
C THR A 194 -5.62 -16.93 4.66
N MET A 195 -5.41 -15.61 4.74
CA MET A 195 -4.21 -14.93 4.26
C MET A 195 -2.96 -15.44 5.00
N GLY A 196 -3.01 -15.50 6.34
CA GLY A 196 -1.95 -16.04 7.18
C GLY A 196 -1.56 -17.46 6.80
N SER A 197 -2.54 -18.31 6.49
CA SER A 197 -2.33 -19.69 6.03
C SER A 197 -1.67 -19.78 4.64
N ARG A 198 -1.79 -18.74 3.81
CA ARG A 198 -1.08 -18.63 2.52
C ARG A 198 0.35 -18.14 2.73
N ILE A 199 0.52 -17.11 3.55
CA ILE A 199 1.83 -16.52 3.86
C ILE A 199 2.73 -17.55 4.55
N SER A 200 2.20 -18.34 5.49
CA SER A 200 2.97 -19.35 6.23
C SER A 200 3.56 -20.45 5.35
N ARG A 201 3.13 -20.59 4.10
CA ARG A 201 3.66 -21.57 3.14
C ARG A 201 4.96 -21.11 2.48
N ARG A 202 5.29 -19.82 2.55
CA ARG A 202 6.44 -19.22 1.87
C ARG A 202 7.42 -18.71 2.91
N ARG A 203 8.60 -19.33 2.98
CA ARG A 203 9.69 -18.88 3.83
C ARG A 203 10.47 -17.74 3.17
N ILE A 204 10.98 -16.82 3.98
CA ILE A 204 11.79 -15.70 3.53
C ILE A 204 13.22 -16.20 3.30
N ALA A 205 13.54 -16.50 2.05
CA ALA A 205 14.87 -16.94 1.61
C ALA A 205 15.65 -15.84 0.84
N ASP A 206 14.97 -14.79 0.41
CA ASP A 206 15.52 -13.70 -0.39
C ASP A 206 14.70 -12.41 -0.20
N GLU A 207 15.12 -11.34 -0.88
CA GLU A 207 14.47 -10.03 -0.86
C GLU A 207 13.04 -10.09 -1.41
N LYS A 208 12.77 -10.91 -2.43
CA LYS A 208 11.42 -11.08 -3.00
C LYS A 208 10.46 -11.80 -2.05
N GLY A 209 10.97 -12.75 -1.26
CA GLY A 209 10.21 -13.41 -0.21
C GLY A 209 9.84 -12.43 0.91
N LEU A 210 10.77 -11.54 1.29
CA LEU A 210 10.53 -10.48 2.26
C LEU A 210 9.54 -9.44 1.74
N GLU A 211 9.70 -8.98 0.50
CA GLU A 211 8.77 -8.07 -0.18
C GLU A 211 7.35 -8.65 -0.20
N PHE A 212 7.20 -9.91 -0.63
CA PHE A 212 5.90 -10.57 -0.63
C PHE A 212 5.27 -10.61 0.76
N PHE A 213 6.05 -10.92 1.80
CA PHE A 213 5.55 -10.92 3.17
C PHE A 213 5.10 -9.53 3.60
N LEU A 214 5.94 -8.51 3.44
CA LEU A 214 5.66 -7.14 3.88
C LEU A 214 4.47 -6.54 3.14
N HIS A 215 4.34 -6.78 1.84
CA HIS A 215 3.21 -6.28 1.07
C HIS A 215 1.88 -6.77 1.63
N ASN A 216 1.78 -8.08 1.90
CA ASN A 216 0.54 -8.68 2.39
C ASN A 216 0.30 -8.47 3.90
N ALA A 217 1.36 -8.46 4.71
CA ALA A 217 1.25 -8.43 6.17
C ALA A 217 1.27 -7.01 6.77
N VAL A 218 1.77 -6.02 6.05
CA VAL A 218 1.97 -4.66 6.55
C VAL A 218 1.47 -3.59 5.57
N GLU A 219 1.99 -3.56 4.35
CA GLU A 219 1.76 -2.43 3.43
C GLU A 219 0.32 -2.37 2.89
N ASP A 220 -0.26 -3.49 2.48
CA ASP A 220 -1.65 -3.58 2.04
C ASP A 220 -2.61 -3.21 3.19
N PRO A 221 -2.47 -3.76 4.42
CA PRO A 221 -3.24 -3.29 5.57
C PRO A 221 -3.11 -1.79 5.83
N VAL A 222 -1.90 -1.22 5.76
CA VAL A 222 -1.67 0.23 5.93
C VAL A 222 -2.38 1.02 4.83
N ARG A 223 -2.27 0.59 3.57
CA ARG A 223 -2.98 1.21 2.44
C ARG A 223 -4.49 1.18 2.65
N ASN A 224 -5.05 0.04 3.03
CA ASN A 224 -6.48 -0.10 3.30
C ASN A 224 -6.95 0.87 4.39
N ILE A 225 -6.17 1.05 5.46
CA ILE A 225 -6.50 2.02 6.52
C ILE A 225 -6.43 3.46 6.01
N VAL A 226 -5.41 3.80 5.22
CA VAL A 226 -5.29 5.14 4.64
C VAL A 226 -6.40 5.43 3.64
N ASP A 227 -6.82 4.46 2.83
CA ASP A 227 -7.94 4.63 1.90
C ASP A 227 -9.23 4.95 2.68
N GLN A 228 -9.49 4.28 3.80
CA GLN A 228 -10.63 4.63 4.68
C GLN A 228 -10.48 6.02 5.34
N LEU A 229 -9.25 6.47 5.65
CA LEU A 229 -9.03 7.83 6.15
C LEU A 229 -9.30 8.89 5.08
N VAL A 230 -8.97 8.62 3.82
CA VAL A 230 -9.22 9.52 2.69
C VAL A 230 -10.72 9.73 2.45
N GLU A 231 -11.54 8.71 2.69
CA GLU A 231 -13.01 8.80 2.62
C GLU A 231 -13.61 9.71 3.70
N ASN A 232 -12.86 10.02 4.78
CA ASN A 232 -13.27 10.97 5.80
C ASN A 232 -12.71 12.38 5.50
N PRO A 233 -13.55 13.37 5.13
CA PRO A 233 -13.07 14.70 4.73
C PRO A 233 -12.28 15.42 5.83
N THR A 234 -12.66 15.25 7.10
CA THR A 234 -11.95 15.89 8.23
C THR A 234 -10.57 15.29 8.42
N ALA A 235 -10.45 13.95 8.38
CA ALA A 235 -9.16 13.29 8.51
C ALA A 235 -8.26 13.56 7.30
N ARG A 236 -8.84 13.57 6.09
CA ARG A 236 -8.15 13.90 4.84
C ARG A 236 -7.50 15.28 4.88
N GLU A 237 -8.20 16.29 5.40
CA GLU A 237 -7.68 17.64 5.57
C GLU A 237 -6.68 17.75 6.74
N ASP A 238 -7.01 17.18 7.91
CA ASP A 238 -6.18 17.28 9.12
C ASP A 238 -4.83 16.56 8.98
N LEU A 239 -4.75 15.50 8.17
CA LEU A 239 -3.54 14.69 7.92
C LEU A 239 -2.92 14.94 6.54
N ASP A 240 -3.45 15.88 5.76
CA ASP A 240 -2.99 16.23 4.40
C ASP A 240 -2.79 15.01 3.47
N LEU A 241 -3.78 14.09 3.45
CA LEU A 241 -3.63 12.77 2.83
C LEU A 241 -3.71 12.78 1.29
N GLY A 242 -4.06 13.90 0.65
CA GLY A 242 -4.26 13.93 -0.79
C GLY A 242 -5.35 12.94 -1.23
N ASP A 243 -5.06 12.10 -2.22
CA ASP A 243 -5.88 10.95 -2.66
C ASP A 243 -5.40 9.62 -2.05
N GLY A 244 -4.57 9.66 -1.01
CA GLY A 244 -4.00 8.49 -0.35
C GLY A 244 -2.56 8.21 -0.72
N ILE A 245 -2.13 6.97 -0.47
CA ILE A 245 -0.74 6.54 -0.60
C ILE A 245 -0.56 5.43 -1.63
N VAL A 246 0.63 5.40 -2.24
CA VAL A 246 1.03 4.39 -3.22
C VAL A 246 2.40 3.84 -2.84
N PHE A 247 2.47 2.51 -2.73
CA PHE A 247 3.71 1.76 -2.59
C PHE A 247 4.19 1.37 -3.99
N GLU A 248 5.37 1.84 -4.40
CA GLU A 248 5.90 1.64 -5.74
C GLU A 248 7.34 1.09 -5.70
N ASN A 249 7.52 -0.10 -6.25
CA ASN A 249 8.81 -0.78 -6.43
C ASN A 249 9.29 -0.71 -7.91
N HIS A 250 8.54 -0.04 -8.79
CA HIS A 250 8.96 0.11 -10.18
C HIS A 250 9.82 1.35 -10.31
N PRO A 251 11.12 1.23 -10.63
CA PRO A 251 11.96 2.38 -10.81
C PRO A 251 11.51 3.17 -12.04
N HIS A 252 11.67 4.49 -11.98
CA HIS A 252 11.45 5.36 -13.14
C HIS A 252 12.25 4.85 -14.35
N ALA A 253 11.75 5.03 -15.59
CA ALA A 253 12.44 4.56 -16.81
C ALA A 253 13.88 5.12 -16.99
N LEU A 254 14.19 6.20 -16.29
CA LEU A 254 15.50 6.86 -16.25
C LEU A 254 16.31 6.52 -14.99
N SER A 255 15.85 5.58 -14.18
CA SER A 255 16.56 5.13 -12.98
C SER A 255 17.85 4.41 -13.39
N ASP A 256 18.89 4.52 -12.56
CA ASP A 256 20.11 3.74 -12.72
C ASP A 256 19.90 2.22 -12.67
N THR A 257 18.77 1.76 -12.13
CA THR A 257 18.35 0.34 -12.10
C THR A 257 17.45 -0.08 -13.26
N ALA A 258 16.99 0.84 -14.11
CA ALA A 258 16.10 0.49 -15.22
C ALA A 258 16.82 -0.37 -16.27
N GLU A 259 16.12 -1.36 -16.85
CA GLU A 259 16.72 -2.37 -17.74
C GLU A 259 17.49 -1.74 -18.92
N GLU A 260 16.89 -0.79 -19.65
CA GLU A 260 17.58 -0.11 -20.77
C GLU A 260 18.82 0.66 -20.30
N VAL A 261 18.78 1.24 -19.10
CA VAL A 261 19.88 2.03 -18.53
C VAL A 261 21.04 1.10 -18.15
N VAL A 262 20.74 -0.02 -17.47
CA VAL A 262 21.73 -1.04 -17.08
C VAL A 262 22.35 -1.68 -18.33
N ASP A 263 21.54 -2.03 -19.33
CA ASP A 263 22.02 -2.62 -20.59
C ASP A 263 23.00 -1.69 -21.31
N ARG A 264 22.67 -0.39 -21.42
CA ARG A 264 23.56 0.59 -22.05
C ARG A 264 24.82 0.87 -21.25
N GLN A 265 24.73 0.92 -19.92
CA GLN A 265 25.92 1.05 -19.06
C GLN A 265 26.84 -0.16 -19.21
N THR A 266 26.27 -1.37 -19.26
CA THR A 266 27.01 -2.62 -19.45
C THR A 266 27.64 -2.69 -20.84
N GLN A 267 26.98 -2.21 -21.88
CA GLN A 267 27.54 -2.13 -23.24
C GLN A 267 28.66 -1.10 -23.38
N ALA A 268 28.65 -0.02 -22.58
CA ALA A 268 29.70 0.99 -22.57
C ALA A 268 31.00 0.49 -21.90
N VAL A 269 30.92 -0.53 -21.05
CA VAL A 269 32.07 -1.22 -20.45
C VAL A 269 32.41 -2.43 -21.34
N GLN A 270 33.60 -2.49 -21.91
CA GLN A 270 34.00 -3.59 -22.79
C GLN A 270 33.75 -4.98 -22.16
N PRO A 271 33.41 -6.01 -22.96
CA PRO A 271 32.97 -7.29 -22.44
C PRO A 271 34.11 -8.03 -21.72
N SER A 272 34.00 -8.17 -20.41
CA SER A 272 34.69 -9.24 -19.70
C SER A 272 34.02 -10.58 -20.03
N THR A 273 34.87 -11.58 -20.27
CA THR A 273 34.69 -13.02 -20.52
C THR A 273 33.25 -13.58 -20.54
N PRO A 274 32.86 -14.40 -21.56
CA PRO A 274 31.54 -15.03 -21.61
C PRO A 274 31.32 -15.95 -20.40
N GLY A 275 30.31 -15.64 -19.59
CA GLY A 275 29.89 -16.47 -18.46
C GLY A 275 29.34 -15.72 -17.22
N HIS A 276 29.40 -14.39 -17.17
CA HIS A 276 28.94 -13.60 -16.01
C HIS A 276 27.79 -12.61 -16.31
N GLY A 277 27.25 -12.59 -17.53
CA GLY A 277 26.32 -11.55 -17.99
C GLY A 277 24.85 -11.74 -17.62
N GLU A 278 24.45 -12.89 -17.06
CA GLU A 278 23.01 -13.20 -16.87
C GLU A 278 22.43 -12.69 -15.54
N ASP A 279 23.26 -12.34 -14.55
CA ASP A 279 22.79 -11.98 -13.19
C ASP A 279 22.63 -10.47 -12.92
N LEU A 280 22.94 -9.59 -13.89
CA LEU A 280 22.73 -8.14 -13.78
C LEU A 280 21.26 -7.72 -13.94
N LYS A 281 20.39 -8.63 -14.40
CA LYS A 281 18.99 -8.36 -14.76
C LYS A 281 18.01 -8.32 -13.57
N LYS A 282 18.51 -8.47 -12.34
CA LYS A 282 17.66 -8.40 -11.15
C LYS A 282 17.62 -6.95 -10.67
N LEU A 283 16.58 -6.23 -11.08
CA LEU A 283 16.08 -5.04 -10.39
C LEU A 283 16.21 -5.29 -8.87
N GLN A 284 16.96 -4.44 -8.17
CA GLN A 284 17.16 -4.56 -6.73
C GLN A 284 15.80 -4.41 -6.03
N ALA A 285 15.19 -5.53 -5.62
CA ALA A 285 13.92 -5.61 -4.90
C ALA A 285 14.03 -5.13 -3.45
N ASP A 286 15.15 -4.51 -3.09
CA ASP A 286 15.50 -4.06 -1.75
C ASP A 286 14.78 -2.76 -1.35
N GLN A 287 14.02 -2.11 -2.25
CA GLN A 287 13.53 -0.74 -2.03
C GLN A 287 12.09 -0.53 -2.48
N ILE A 288 11.26 0.00 -1.59
CA ILE A 288 9.93 0.50 -1.93
C ILE A 288 9.88 2.00 -1.68
N CYS A 289 9.42 2.76 -2.67
CA CYS A 289 9.13 4.18 -2.51
C CYS A 289 7.66 4.37 -2.13
N ILE A 290 7.40 5.18 -1.11
CA ILE A 290 6.05 5.52 -0.67
C ILE A 290 5.74 6.93 -1.18
N TYR A 291 4.67 7.05 -1.96
CA TYR A 291 4.21 8.31 -2.54
C TYR A 291 2.85 8.68 -1.98
N ARG A 292 2.66 9.97 -1.70
CA ARG A 292 1.34 10.59 -1.60
C ARG A 292 0.88 11.00 -3.00
N SER A 293 -0.37 10.71 -3.34
CA SER A 293 -0.98 11.08 -4.63
C SER A 293 -1.84 12.35 -4.50
N ASP A 294 -1.71 13.31 -5.43
CA ASP A 294 -2.57 14.50 -5.48
C ASP A 294 -3.32 14.62 -6.84
N GLY A 295 -4.65 14.51 -6.79
CA GLY A 295 -5.52 14.33 -7.96
C GLY A 295 -5.68 15.51 -8.90
N ALA A 296 -5.22 16.71 -8.51
CA ALA A 296 -5.32 17.89 -9.37
C ALA A 296 -4.42 17.79 -10.63
N HIS A 297 -3.30 17.05 -10.54
CA HIS A 297 -2.32 16.99 -11.63
C HIS A 297 -1.73 15.59 -11.90
N LYS A 298 -2.21 14.53 -11.24
CA LYS A 298 -1.50 13.22 -11.15
C LYS A 298 -0.06 13.38 -10.61
N SER A 299 0.18 14.46 -9.87
CA SER A 299 1.46 14.71 -9.23
C SER A 299 1.57 13.76 -8.04
N ARG A 300 2.75 13.15 -7.90
CA ARG A 300 3.08 12.26 -6.79
C ARG A 300 4.21 12.88 -5.99
N THR A 301 4.01 13.01 -4.70
CA THR A 301 5.05 13.49 -3.78
C THR A 301 5.59 12.31 -3.00
N ARG A 302 6.90 12.06 -3.07
CA ARG A 302 7.53 10.99 -2.28
C ARG A 302 7.54 11.36 -0.81
N ALA A 303 6.97 10.52 0.04
CA ALA A 303 6.95 10.70 1.49
C ALA A 303 8.24 10.16 2.12
N PHE A 304 8.55 8.89 1.87
CA PHE A 304 9.77 8.24 2.36
C PHE A 304 10.14 7.02 1.51
N ILE A 305 11.30 6.44 1.80
CA ILE A 305 11.79 5.20 1.18
C ILE A 305 11.83 4.12 2.26
N CYS A 306 11.49 2.90 1.88
CA CYS A 306 11.63 1.72 2.71
C CYS A 306 12.70 0.81 2.11
N GLU A 307 13.77 0.54 2.86
CA GLU A 307 14.83 -0.40 2.51
C GLU A 307 14.58 -1.74 3.20
N TYR A 308 14.63 -2.82 2.43
CA TYR A 308 14.47 -4.20 2.88
C TYR A 308 15.83 -4.87 3.02
N LYS A 309 16.02 -5.56 4.15
CA LYS A 309 17.14 -6.48 4.35
C LYS A 309 16.63 -7.81 4.87
N PRO A 310 16.80 -8.92 4.14
CA PRO A 310 16.34 -10.22 4.60
C PRO A 310 16.85 -10.54 6.01
N PRO A 311 16.02 -11.13 6.87
CA PRO A 311 16.37 -11.36 8.28
C PRO A 311 17.57 -12.29 8.47
N HIS A 312 17.86 -13.17 7.49
CA HIS A 312 19.07 -14.01 7.48
C HIS A 312 20.36 -13.25 7.10
N LYS A 313 20.25 -12.04 6.52
CA LYS A 313 21.40 -11.17 6.21
C LYS A 313 21.63 -10.10 7.27
N LEU A 314 20.56 -9.59 7.86
CA LEU A 314 20.60 -8.60 8.93
C LEU A 314 19.57 -9.01 9.99
N THR A 315 20.05 -9.59 11.08
CA THR A 315 19.18 -10.09 12.16
C THR A 315 18.84 -8.99 13.17
N VAL A 316 17.82 -9.26 14.00
CA VAL A 316 17.47 -8.41 15.13
C VAL A 316 18.65 -8.19 16.08
N GLN A 317 19.48 -9.20 16.34
CA GLN A 317 20.66 -9.05 17.21
C GLN A 317 21.72 -8.13 16.60
N HIS A 318 21.94 -8.22 15.27
CA HIS A 318 22.88 -7.31 14.59
C HIS A 318 22.44 -5.85 14.78
N LEU A 319 21.14 -5.56 14.63
CA LEU A 319 20.59 -4.22 14.81
C LEU A 319 20.74 -3.74 16.28
N HIS A 320 20.46 -4.58 17.27
CA HIS A 320 20.61 -4.22 18.68
C HIS A 320 22.02 -3.80 19.07
N VAL A 321 23.03 -4.46 18.50
CA VAL A 321 24.43 -4.12 18.73
C VAL A 321 24.84 -2.92 17.88
N GLY A 322 24.57 -2.98 16.57
CA GLY A 322 25.02 -1.97 15.63
C GLY A 322 24.37 -0.60 15.80
N LEU A 323 23.14 -0.51 16.32
CA LEU A 323 22.51 0.79 16.59
C LEU A 323 23.11 1.52 17.80
N ARG A 324 24.00 0.89 18.57
CA ARG A 324 24.71 1.55 19.70
C ARG A 324 25.84 2.45 19.25
N ILE A 325 26.27 2.34 17.98
CA ILE A 325 27.29 3.20 17.39
C ILE A 325 26.86 4.66 17.55
N ARG A 326 27.76 5.53 17.98
CA ARG A 326 27.50 6.98 18.05
C ARG A 326 28.13 7.72 16.88
N ASP A 327 29.37 7.38 16.53
CA ASP A 327 30.10 7.93 15.40
C ASP A 327 30.52 6.82 14.43
N ILE A 328 29.84 6.73 13.29
CA ILE A 328 30.05 5.65 12.31
C ILE A 328 31.47 5.70 11.74
N CYS A 329 31.97 6.90 11.45
CA CYS A 329 33.28 7.04 10.83
C CYS A 329 34.40 6.69 11.81
N LYS A 330 34.31 7.16 13.06
CA LYS A 330 35.33 6.91 14.08
C LYS A 330 35.30 5.47 14.60
N GLU A 331 34.12 4.94 14.89
CA GLU A 331 33.97 3.65 15.58
C GLU A 331 33.97 2.45 14.62
N VAL A 332 33.52 2.64 13.38
CA VAL A 332 33.39 1.55 12.40
C VAL A 332 34.37 1.70 11.24
N VAL A 333 34.30 2.81 10.49
CA VAL A 333 35.09 2.98 9.26
C VAL A 333 36.59 3.03 9.56
N ASN A 334 36.99 3.79 10.58
CA ASN A 334 38.40 4.01 10.94
C ASN A 334 38.95 2.99 11.95
N ARG A 335 38.19 1.94 12.29
CA ARG A 335 38.62 0.91 13.25
C ARG A 335 39.67 0.00 12.62
N LYS A 336 40.92 0.18 13.06
CA LYS A 336 42.10 -0.53 12.52
C LYS A 336 42.25 -1.97 13.04
N THR A 337 41.75 -2.24 14.25
CA THR A 337 41.98 -3.51 14.96
C THR A 337 40.74 -4.39 14.89
N MET A 338 40.91 -5.57 14.27
CA MET A 338 39.94 -6.65 14.33
C MET A 338 40.08 -7.40 15.67
N PRO A 339 38.98 -7.77 16.34
CA PRO A 339 39.01 -8.63 17.52
C PRO A 339 39.70 -9.97 17.24
N ARG A 340 40.25 -10.59 18.29
CA ARG A 340 40.98 -11.85 18.15
C ARG A 340 40.03 -13.00 17.76
N PRO A 341 40.50 -14.03 17.02
CA PRO A 341 39.69 -15.16 16.59
C PRO A 341 38.99 -15.90 17.74
N GLU A 342 39.60 -15.91 18.93
CA GLU A 342 39.09 -16.65 20.09
C GLU A 342 37.92 -15.95 20.80
N ASP A 343 37.78 -14.63 20.58
CA ASP A 343 36.74 -13.81 21.18
C ASP A 343 35.53 -13.69 20.24
N THR A 344 34.71 -14.76 20.23
CA THR A 344 33.55 -14.88 19.34
C THR A 344 32.50 -13.77 19.56
N GLU A 345 32.33 -13.30 20.80
CA GLU A 345 31.40 -12.21 21.12
C GLU A 345 31.89 -10.88 20.53
N ALA A 346 33.14 -10.50 20.81
CA ALA A 346 33.70 -9.26 20.26
C ALA A 346 33.76 -9.28 18.71
N ARG A 347 33.99 -10.45 18.10
CA ARG A 347 33.91 -10.62 16.64
C ARG A 347 32.50 -10.39 16.11
N PHE A 348 31.49 -10.99 16.74
CA PHE A 348 30.11 -10.76 16.37
C PHE A 348 29.75 -9.28 16.48
N GLU A 349 30.13 -8.61 17.59
CA GLU A 349 29.89 -7.18 17.76
C GLU A 349 30.53 -6.34 16.65
N TYR A 350 31.80 -6.58 16.36
CA TYR A 350 32.53 -5.91 15.27
C TYR A 350 31.85 -6.07 13.91
N HIS A 351 31.34 -7.26 13.61
CA HIS A 351 30.65 -7.54 12.36
C HIS A 351 29.22 -6.97 12.34
N ALA A 352 28.50 -6.99 13.46
CA ALA A 352 27.18 -6.40 13.63
C ALA A 352 27.20 -4.88 13.46
N GLU A 353 28.19 -4.21 14.04
CA GLU A 353 28.44 -2.77 13.85
C GLU A 353 28.63 -2.45 12.36
N ARG A 354 29.52 -3.18 11.68
CA ARG A 354 29.80 -2.97 10.26
C ARG A 354 28.61 -3.23 9.36
N LEU A 355 27.83 -4.28 9.61
CA LEU A 355 26.63 -4.61 8.83
C LEU A 355 25.54 -3.56 9.01
N THR A 356 25.26 -3.19 10.25
CA THR A 356 24.22 -2.20 10.57
C THR A 356 24.58 -0.83 10.02
N ALA A 357 25.83 -0.38 10.20
CA ALA A 357 26.33 0.86 9.62
C ALA A 357 26.20 0.88 8.09
N SER A 358 26.52 -0.24 7.43
CA SER A 358 26.40 -0.37 5.97
C SER A 358 24.94 -0.27 5.50
N ALA A 359 24.00 -0.94 6.19
CA ALA A 359 22.56 -0.88 5.88
C ALA A 359 21.96 0.51 6.12
N ILE A 360 22.32 1.15 7.23
CA ILE A 360 21.90 2.52 7.56
C ILE A 360 22.44 3.51 6.54
N THR A 361 23.73 3.41 6.21
CA THR A 361 24.38 4.28 5.23
C THR A 361 23.72 4.17 3.86
N GLN A 362 23.35 2.96 3.45
CA GLN A 362 22.60 2.74 2.21
C GLN A 362 21.25 3.47 2.23
N THR A 363 20.49 3.35 3.32
CA THR A 363 19.18 4.01 3.44
C THR A 363 19.33 5.53 3.50
N TYR A 364 20.26 6.02 4.31
CA TYR A 364 20.58 7.44 4.49
C TYR A 364 21.02 8.11 3.17
N HIS A 365 21.82 7.43 2.36
CA HIS A 365 22.22 7.93 1.04
C HIS A 365 21.01 8.32 0.18
N TYR A 366 19.97 7.49 0.16
CA TYR A 366 18.75 7.78 -0.59
C TYR A 366 17.88 8.87 0.05
N MET A 367 17.94 9.03 1.38
CA MET A 367 17.31 10.16 2.07
C MET A 367 17.89 11.49 1.58
N ILE A 368 19.23 11.60 1.56
CA ILE A 368 19.93 12.81 1.10
C ILE A 368 19.66 13.09 -0.39
N GLN A 369 19.75 12.06 -1.26
CA GLN A 369 19.42 12.22 -2.68
C GLN A 369 17.97 12.64 -2.92
N GLY A 370 17.05 12.04 -2.18
CA GLY A 370 15.62 12.30 -2.29
C GLY A 370 15.20 13.65 -1.69
N GLY A 371 16.05 14.26 -0.86
CA GLY A 371 15.71 15.41 -0.02
C GLY A 371 14.64 15.06 1.00
N LEU A 372 14.73 13.85 1.59
CA LEU A 372 13.75 13.28 2.50
C LEU A 372 14.22 13.43 3.94
N GLU A 373 13.32 13.84 4.82
CA GLU A 373 13.56 13.88 6.26
C GLU A 373 13.40 12.49 6.88
N TYR A 374 12.44 11.68 6.40
CA TYR A 374 12.05 10.40 6.98
C TYR A 374 12.37 9.21 6.06
N SER A 375 12.69 8.06 6.66
CA SER A 375 12.92 6.79 5.97
C SER A 375 12.78 5.59 6.90
N LEU A 376 12.74 4.39 6.34
CA LEU A 376 12.55 3.15 7.09
C LEU A 376 13.47 2.06 6.57
N LEU A 377 14.08 1.31 7.49
CA LEU A 377 14.81 0.07 7.21
C LEU A 377 14.10 -1.07 7.93
N THR A 378 13.77 -2.17 7.23
CA THR A 378 13.10 -3.32 7.87
C THR A 378 13.69 -4.66 7.46
N THR A 379 13.65 -5.59 8.41
CA THR A 379 14.01 -6.99 8.23
C THR A 379 12.79 -7.92 8.21
N GLY A 380 11.58 -7.36 8.25
CA GLY A 380 10.35 -8.09 8.53
C GLY A 380 10.14 -8.35 10.02
N GLU A 381 11.20 -8.75 10.74
CA GLU A 381 11.16 -8.96 12.19
C GLU A 381 11.30 -7.65 12.98
N ALA A 382 12.18 -6.76 12.51
CA ALA A 382 12.42 -5.44 13.10
C ALA A 382 12.13 -4.32 12.10
N ILE A 383 11.79 -3.16 12.64
CA ILE A 383 11.58 -1.91 11.90
C ILE A 383 12.49 -0.85 12.53
N VAL A 384 13.32 -0.20 11.73
CA VAL A 384 14.15 0.93 12.14
C VAL A 384 13.63 2.18 11.43
N PHE A 385 12.96 3.05 12.19
CA PHE A 385 12.50 4.35 11.74
C PHE A 385 13.65 5.34 11.79
N LEU A 386 13.84 6.12 10.72
CA LEU A 386 14.96 7.03 10.55
C LEU A 386 14.48 8.44 10.29
N LYS A 387 15.19 9.43 10.87
CA LYS A 387 14.97 10.86 10.63
C LYS A 387 16.31 11.60 10.49
N VAL A 388 16.52 12.27 9.36
CA VAL A 388 17.69 13.13 9.14
C VAL A 388 17.46 14.49 9.80
N ASP A 389 18.46 14.98 10.51
CA ASP A 389 18.53 16.39 10.87
C ASP A 389 19.06 17.19 9.68
N TRP A 390 18.24 18.01 9.04
CA TRP A 390 18.69 18.80 7.89
C TRP A 390 19.40 20.11 8.27
N ASP A 391 19.29 20.54 9.53
CA ASP A 391 20.12 21.63 10.07
C ASP A 391 21.55 21.13 10.31
N GLU A 392 21.69 19.87 10.72
CA GLU A 392 22.97 19.14 10.83
C GLU A 392 22.95 17.82 10.04
N PRO A 393 23.09 17.83 8.70
CA PRO A 393 22.91 16.65 7.85
C PRO A 393 23.70 15.41 8.27
N GLY A 394 24.84 15.58 8.94
CA GLY A 394 25.65 14.49 9.48
C GLY A 394 24.99 13.70 10.62
N THR A 395 23.85 14.15 11.16
CA THR A 395 23.13 13.51 12.28
C THR A 395 21.91 12.76 11.77
N LEU A 396 21.83 11.48 12.12
CA LEU A 396 20.70 10.60 11.82
C LEU A 396 20.08 10.11 13.13
N PHE A 397 18.80 10.43 13.33
CA PHE A 397 18.00 9.89 14.42
C PHE A 397 17.40 8.53 14.04
N TYR A 398 17.32 7.62 15.00
CA TYR A 398 16.69 6.32 14.80
C TYR A 398 15.75 5.92 15.95
N HIS A 399 14.73 5.13 15.62
CA HIS A 399 13.94 4.38 16.59
C HIS A 399 13.79 2.95 16.10
N MET A 400 14.13 1.96 16.93
CA MET A 400 13.98 0.54 16.57
C MET A 400 12.75 -0.04 17.27
N ALA A 401 11.92 -0.71 16.47
CA ALA A 401 10.76 -1.45 16.93
C ALA A 401 10.86 -2.94 16.55
N VAL A 402 10.45 -3.82 17.47
CA VAL A 402 10.28 -5.26 17.20
C VAL A 402 8.86 -5.66 17.59
N PRO A 403 7.91 -5.65 16.64
CA PRO A 403 6.49 -5.79 16.93
C PRO A 403 6.13 -7.07 17.70
N SER A 404 6.78 -8.20 17.43
CA SER A 404 6.51 -9.46 18.14
C SER A 404 6.86 -9.40 19.62
N ILE A 405 7.96 -8.73 19.98
CA ILE A 405 8.40 -8.56 21.37
C ILE A 405 7.54 -7.49 22.06
N GLU A 406 7.31 -6.36 21.41
CA GLU A 406 6.57 -5.24 22.00
C GLU A 406 5.10 -5.56 22.24
N VAL A 407 4.44 -6.28 21.34
CA VAL A 407 3.04 -6.73 21.56
C VAL A 407 2.97 -7.70 22.74
N ALA A 408 3.93 -8.61 22.88
CA ALA A 408 3.96 -9.58 23.97
C ALA A 408 4.28 -8.95 25.33
N ALA A 409 5.05 -7.88 25.36
CA ALA A 409 5.44 -7.19 26.59
C ALA A 409 4.41 -6.19 27.11
N GLN A 410 3.55 -5.67 26.23
CA GLN A 410 2.64 -4.58 26.57
C GLN A 410 1.37 -5.09 27.27
N THR A 411 1.00 -4.47 28.40
CA THR A 411 -0.20 -4.86 29.17
C THR A 411 -1.47 -4.15 28.69
N ARG A 412 -1.33 -2.93 28.17
CA ARG A 412 -2.42 -2.08 27.68
C ARG A 412 -2.09 -1.53 26.31
N ASP A 413 -3.07 -1.50 25.41
CA ASP A 413 -2.88 -0.96 24.07
C ASP A 413 -1.84 -1.70 23.21
N ALA A 414 -1.66 -3.01 23.45
CA ALA A 414 -0.75 -3.87 22.69
C ALA A 414 -0.98 -3.80 21.15
N ARG A 415 -2.22 -3.61 20.72
CA ARG A 415 -2.60 -3.37 19.31
C ARG A 415 -1.84 -2.23 18.63
N LEU A 416 -1.41 -1.22 19.38
CA LEU A 416 -0.64 -0.08 18.89
C LEU A 416 0.86 -0.41 18.69
N CYS A 417 1.33 -1.53 19.23
CA CYS A 417 2.67 -2.06 19.03
C CYS A 417 2.77 -2.98 17.80
N THR A 418 1.66 -3.28 17.13
CA THR A 418 1.65 -4.16 15.95
C THR A 418 2.41 -3.54 14.79
N ALA A 419 2.96 -4.36 13.89
CA ALA A 419 3.72 -3.88 12.74
C ALA A 419 2.91 -2.91 11.88
N VAL A 420 1.63 -3.22 11.64
CA VAL A 420 0.69 -2.37 10.90
C VAL A 420 0.50 -1.03 11.61
N ALA A 421 0.24 -1.02 12.92
CA ALA A 421 0.03 0.22 13.67
C ALA A 421 1.28 1.11 13.68
N GLN A 422 2.45 0.53 13.91
CA GLN A 422 3.70 1.28 13.95
C GLN A 422 4.07 1.85 12.58
N TYR A 423 3.91 1.06 11.52
CA TYR A 423 4.16 1.49 10.13
C TYR A 423 3.16 2.55 9.69
N LEU A 424 1.87 2.39 10.02
CA LEU A 424 0.82 3.38 9.75
C LEU A 424 1.13 4.71 10.43
N ALA A 425 1.43 4.70 11.73
CA ALA A 425 1.71 5.92 12.48
C ALA A 425 2.91 6.69 11.90
N PHE A 426 3.96 5.97 11.52
CA PHE A 426 5.11 6.55 10.84
C PHE A 426 4.77 7.09 9.45
N THR A 427 3.96 6.35 8.68
CA THR A 427 3.52 6.79 7.35
C THR A 427 2.75 8.10 7.43
N LEU A 428 1.83 8.21 8.39
CA LEU A 428 1.08 9.44 8.63
C LEU A 428 1.99 10.58 9.13
N LEU A 429 2.96 10.28 10.01
CA LEU A 429 3.95 11.26 10.45
C LEU A 429 4.79 11.82 9.28
N ALA A 430 5.16 10.96 8.32
CA ALA A 430 5.95 11.36 7.15
C ALA A 430 5.13 12.16 6.11
N ILE A 431 3.80 12.02 6.11
CA ILE A 431 2.90 12.68 5.15
C ILE A 431 2.30 13.98 5.70
N ASP A 432 1.94 14.00 6.99
CA ASP A 432 1.35 15.16 7.65
C ASP A 432 2.26 16.38 7.43
N GLY A 433 1.66 17.57 7.23
CA GLY A 433 2.30 18.82 6.75
C GLY A 433 3.44 19.39 7.60
N LEU A 434 3.95 18.62 8.55
CA LEU A 434 5.22 18.79 9.26
C LEU A 434 6.40 18.12 8.55
N GLY A 435 6.17 17.07 7.75
CA GLY A 435 7.18 16.27 7.03
C GLY A 435 7.26 16.50 5.52
N THR A 436 6.35 17.28 4.92
CA THR A 436 6.42 17.68 3.51
C THR A 436 7.42 18.81 3.22
N ARG A 437 8.44 18.99 4.08
CA ARG A 437 9.62 19.79 3.72
C ARG A 437 10.55 18.94 2.86
N ARG A 438 10.19 18.78 1.58
CA ARG A 438 11.13 18.24 0.61
C ARG A 438 12.27 19.26 0.47
N HIS A 439 13.45 18.87 0.93
CA HIS A 439 14.63 19.73 0.82
C HIS A 439 14.95 19.92 -0.66
N ASN A 440 15.19 21.17 -1.03
CA ASN A 440 15.35 21.61 -2.40
C ASN A 440 16.72 21.18 -2.98
N GLN A 441 16.97 21.44 -4.26
CA GLN A 441 18.20 20.99 -4.92
C GLN A 441 19.45 21.59 -4.26
N ASP A 442 19.40 22.88 -3.90
CA ASP A 442 20.54 23.58 -3.31
C ASP A 442 20.80 23.16 -1.84
N GLU A 443 19.78 22.75 -1.10
CA GLU A 443 19.93 22.14 0.23
C GLU A 443 20.64 20.79 0.16
N ARG A 444 20.27 19.92 -0.80
CA ARG A 444 20.92 18.63 -1.02
C ARG A 444 22.38 18.79 -1.43
N ASP A 445 22.65 19.68 -2.38
CA ASP A 445 24.00 19.99 -2.83
C ASP A 445 24.88 20.56 -1.71
N ARG A 446 24.30 21.31 -0.76
CA ARG A 446 25.03 21.76 0.44
C ARG A 446 25.29 20.61 1.40
N ALA A 447 24.27 19.82 1.72
CA ALA A 447 24.41 18.68 2.64
C ALA A 447 25.50 17.70 2.18
N THR A 448 25.54 17.37 0.88
CA THR A 448 26.49 16.39 0.32
C THR A 448 27.96 16.80 0.36
N LYS A 449 28.29 18.09 0.53
CA LYS A 449 29.68 18.58 0.54
C LYS A 449 30.44 18.23 1.82
N ASP A 450 29.73 18.19 2.94
CA ASP A 450 30.33 18.02 4.27
C ASP A 450 30.19 16.58 4.79
N LEU A 451 29.54 15.69 4.03
CA LEU A 451 29.27 14.31 4.43
C LEU A 451 30.43 13.36 4.12
N ASN A 452 30.67 12.45 5.05
CA ASN A 452 31.61 11.35 4.87
C ASN A 452 31.10 10.35 3.83
N ARG A 453 32.00 9.52 3.29
CA ARG A 453 31.67 8.50 2.30
C ARG A 453 31.98 7.10 2.81
N TRP A 454 31.09 6.17 2.49
CA TRP A 454 31.22 4.75 2.75
C TRP A 454 31.46 4.03 1.43
N GLU A 455 32.60 3.37 1.31
CA GLU A 455 33.05 2.84 0.03
C GLU A 455 32.49 1.46 -0.31
N VAL A 456 32.06 0.66 0.67
CA VAL A 456 31.75 -0.77 0.45
C VAL A 456 30.24 -1.02 0.42
N SER A 457 29.74 -1.82 -0.52
CA SER A 457 28.30 -2.15 -0.53
C SER A 457 27.89 -3.01 0.69
N PHE A 458 26.60 -3.05 0.99
CA PHE A 458 26.04 -3.96 2.02
C PHE A 458 26.36 -5.43 1.69
N GLU A 459 26.12 -5.87 0.46
CA GLU A 459 26.35 -7.26 0.05
C GLU A 459 27.85 -7.63 0.11
N SER A 460 28.74 -6.70 -0.28
CA SER A 460 30.18 -6.89 -0.11
C SER A 460 30.59 -6.98 1.37
N THR A 461 29.95 -6.17 2.23
CA THR A 461 30.18 -6.21 3.68
C THR A 461 29.75 -7.57 4.24
N TYR A 462 28.53 -8.02 3.91
CA TYR A 462 27.98 -9.30 4.35
C TYR A 462 28.83 -10.50 3.91
N ARG A 463 29.23 -10.56 2.63
CA ARG A 463 30.06 -11.64 2.11
C ARG A 463 31.46 -11.69 2.70
N SER A 464 31.99 -10.56 3.17
CA SER A 464 33.29 -10.51 3.84
C SER A 464 33.28 -11.14 5.24
N ILE A 465 32.10 -11.39 5.82
CA ILE A 465 31.94 -11.96 7.15
C ILE A 465 31.94 -13.49 7.03
N PRO A 466 32.83 -14.20 7.72
CA PRO A 466 32.84 -15.66 7.76
C PRO A 466 31.52 -16.20 8.34
N GLU A 467 31.03 -17.33 7.81
CA GLU A 467 29.72 -17.88 8.20
C GLU A 467 29.58 -18.12 9.71
N GLN A 468 30.65 -18.60 10.34
CA GLN A 468 30.73 -18.81 11.79
C GLN A 468 30.57 -17.54 12.64
N ASP A 469 30.81 -16.36 12.07
CA ASP A 469 30.70 -15.07 12.75
C ASP A 469 29.40 -14.32 12.39
N ARG A 470 28.57 -14.87 11.49
CA ARG A 470 27.28 -14.26 11.07
C ARG A 470 26.16 -14.49 12.07
N SER A 471 26.33 -15.42 13.01
CA SER A 471 25.32 -15.74 14.01
C SER A 471 25.99 -16.06 15.33
N PHE A 472 25.53 -15.42 16.40
CA PHE A 472 25.96 -15.75 17.76
C PHE A 472 25.01 -16.81 18.35
N LEU A 473 25.56 -17.97 18.72
CA LEU A 473 24.83 -19.14 19.25
C LEU A 473 24.79 -19.19 20.79
N SER A 474 24.88 -18.05 21.49
CA SER A 474 24.73 -18.08 22.95
C SER A 474 23.27 -17.91 23.34
N ASP A 475 22.72 -18.90 24.05
CA ASP A 475 21.44 -18.83 24.78
C ASP A 475 21.45 -17.73 25.85
N SER A 476 22.62 -17.17 26.19
CA SER A 476 22.73 -15.95 26.96
C SER A 476 22.51 -14.77 26.03
N SER A 477 21.26 -14.31 25.95
CA SER A 477 20.89 -13.02 25.37
C SER A 477 21.94 -11.97 25.70
N LEU A 478 22.51 -11.30 24.70
CA LEU A 478 23.18 -10.01 24.91
C LEU A 478 22.22 -9.19 25.79
N GLY A 479 22.57 -8.98 27.07
CA GLY A 479 21.65 -8.61 28.16
C GLY A 479 20.98 -7.22 28.04
N TYR A 480 20.99 -6.65 26.84
CA TYR A 480 20.36 -5.39 26.51
C TYR A 480 18.97 -5.64 25.94
N GLN A 481 17.96 -5.42 26.78
CA GLN A 481 16.61 -5.13 26.29
C GLN A 481 16.46 -3.61 26.21
N PRO A 482 16.15 -3.06 25.02
CA PRO A 482 15.74 -1.67 24.89
C PRO A 482 14.63 -1.34 25.90
N PRO A 483 14.65 -0.16 26.56
CA PRO A 483 13.59 0.25 27.47
C PRO A 483 12.19 0.24 26.81
N THR A 484 12.15 0.39 25.48
CA THR A 484 10.95 0.36 24.65
C THR A 484 10.27 -1.01 24.56
N TYR A 485 10.94 -2.08 25.01
CA TYR A 485 10.40 -3.44 25.08
C TYR A 485 9.72 -3.74 26.42
N GLY A 486 9.74 -2.81 27.37
CA GLY A 486 8.94 -2.90 28.58
C GLY A 486 7.52 -2.35 28.38
N ASP A 487 6.72 -2.36 29.45
CA ASP A 487 5.41 -1.71 29.50
C ASP A 487 5.60 -0.19 29.51
N VAL A 488 5.63 0.40 28.31
CA VAL A 488 5.82 1.84 28.11
C VAL A 488 4.45 2.50 27.90
N ASP A 489 4.29 3.72 28.43
CA ASP A 489 3.08 4.50 28.19
C ASP A 489 2.97 4.90 26.70
N ARG A 490 2.21 4.09 25.97
CA ARG A 490 1.83 4.32 24.57
C ARG A 490 0.41 4.84 24.44
N SER A 491 -0.18 5.34 25.53
CA SER A 491 -1.56 5.82 25.52
C SER A 491 -1.77 6.96 24.50
N PRO A 492 -2.76 6.84 23.61
CA PRO A 492 -3.07 7.86 22.61
C PRO A 492 -3.42 9.21 23.24
N VAL A 493 -2.83 10.29 22.73
CA VAL A 493 -3.12 11.65 23.19
C VAL A 493 -4.34 12.18 22.45
N ARG A 494 -5.52 12.09 23.06
CA ARG A 494 -6.77 12.59 22.46
C ARG A 494 -6.88 14.11 22.54
N ARG A 495 -7.40 14.76 21.49
CA ARG A 495 -7.73 16.18 21.57
C ARG A 495 -8.93 16.34 22.51
N ARG A 496 -8.82 17.20 23.53
CA ARG A 496 -9.99 17.58 24.34
C ARG A 496 -11.00 18.28 23.41
N LYS A 497 -12.02 17.53 22.97
CA LYS A 497 -13.25 18.13 22.43
C LYS A 497 -13.88 18.90 23.59
N ASN A 498 -13.70 20.22 23.64
CA ASN A 498 -14.49 21.06 24.53
C ASN A 498 -15.95 20.77 24.18
N PRO A 499 -16.77 20.25 25.11
CA PRO A 499 -18.17 20.03 24.81
C PRO A 499 -18.78 21.37 24.39
N PRO A 500 -19.65 21.40 23.36
CA PRO A 500 -20.34 22.63 23.03
C PRO A 500 -21.04 23.07 24.31
N ARG A 501 -20.79 24.31 24.74
CA ARG A 501 -21.47 24.91 25.89
C ARG A 501 -22.96 24.81 25.63
N GLY A 502 -23.58 23.78 26.18
CA GLY A 502 -25.02 23.60 26.18
C GLY A 502 -25.62 24.83 26.83
N ARG A 503 -26.59 25.43 26.15
CA ARG A 503 -27.52 26.38 26.78
C ARG A 503 -28.06 25.72 28.02
N GLY A 504 -27.78 26.32 29.18
CA GLY A 504 -28.40 25.92 30.43
C GLY A 504 -29.92 26.01 30.31
N HIS A 505 -30.59 24.92 30.66
CA HIS A 505 -31.91 25.00 31.25
C HIS A 505 -31.72 24.92 32.76
N ALA A 506 -32.02 26.02 33.43
CA ALA A 506 -32.17 26.08 34.87
C ALA A 506 -33.47 25.36 35.25
N ASP A 507 -33.37 24.45 36.23
CA ASP A 507 -34.22 24.36 37.43
C ASP A 507 -34.31 22.91 37.92
N ALA A 508 -33.66 22.64 39.06
CA ALA A 508 -34.25 21.87 40.17
C ALA A 508 -33.29 21.89 41.38
N GLN A 509 -33.88 22.13 42.54
CA GLN A 509 -33.29 22.38 43.85
C GLN A 509 -32.57 21.15 44.46
N VAL A 510 -31.35 21.37 44.99
CA VAL A 510 -30.81 21.09 46.37
C VAL A 510 -31.42 19.88 47.14
N PRO A 511 -30.66 19.03 47.90
CA PRO A 511 -29.52 19.44 48.75
C PRO A 511 -28.24 18.59 48.78
N SER A 512 -27.17 19.34 49.02
CA SER A 512 -25.96 19.01 49.77
C SER A 512 -26.20 18.09 50.97
N ARG A 513 -25.45 16.99 51.03
CA ARG A 513 -25.05 16.35 52.30
C ARG A 513 -23.55 16.53 52.48
N ARG A 514 -23.23 17.11 53.64
CA ARG A 514 -21.91 17.19 54.26
C ARG A 514 -21.50 15.83 54.82
N ASP A 515 -20.25 15.83 55.28
CA ASP A 515 -19.61 14.95 56.26
C ASP A 515 -18.60 13.97 55.64
N ASP A 516 -17.38 13.80 56.15
CA ASP A 516 -16.56 14.56 57.10
C ASP A 516 -15.23 13.78 57.23
N ARG A 517 -14.17 14.46 57.69
CA ARG A 517 -12.93 13.91 58.31
C ARG A 517 -11.91 13.23 57.37
N SER A 518 -10.60 13.39 57.50
CA SER A 518 -9.64 14.06 58.42
C SER A 518 -8.25 13.80 57.78
N GLY A 519 -7.19 14.60 57.81
CA GLY A 519 -6.72 15.66 58.69
C GLY A 519 -5.27 15.34 59.11
N SER A 520 -4.29 16.18 58.74
CA SER A 520 -2.97 16.45 59.41
C SER A 520 -2.12 17.34 58.46
N SER A 521 -2.05 18.67 58.63
CA SER A 521 -1.14 19.47 59.51
C SER A 521 0.34 19.35 59.07
N ASP A 522 1.19 20.37 58.89
CA ASP A 522 1.17 21.85 58.82
C ASP A 522 2.62 22.24 58.42
N GLU A 523 2.85 23.30 57.65
CA GLU A 523 3.89 24.33 57.91
C GLU A 523 3.87 25.45 56.84
N GLU A 524 4.11 26.67 57.32
CA GLU A 524 3.71 28.01 56.85
C GLU A 524 4.66 28.66 55.79
N PRO A 525 4.30 29.85 55.24
CA PRO A 525 4.82 30.45 54.01
C PRO A 525 5.86 31.57 54.25
N ASP A 526 6.66 31.93 53.24
CA ASP A 526 7.43 33.18 53.23
C ASP A 526 6.94 34.14 52.12
N PRO A 527 6.74 35.44 52.41
CA PRO A 527 6.07 36.41 51.55
C PRO A 527 7.08 37.33 50.86
N ARG A 528 6.79 37.75 49.62
CA ARG A 528 7.16 39.06 49.06
C ARG A 528 6.60 39.20 47.64
N ALA A 529 5.41 39.80 47.54
CA ALA A 529 5.02 40.61 46.38
C ALA A 529 5.41 42.07 46.65
N PRO A 530 5.65 42.88 45.61
CA PRO A 530 4.60 43.79 45.13
C PRO A 530 4.65 43.94 43.59
N GLY A 531 3.66 44.40 42.84
CA GLY A 531 2.38 45.04 43.09
C GLY A 531 1.77 45.41 41.72
N THR A 532 0.45 45.34 41.65
CA THR A 532 -0.53 45.66 40.58
C THR A 532 -0.34 47.07 39.95
N PRO A 533 -0.99 47.47 38.81
CA PRO A 533 -2.44 47.35 38.60
C PRO A 533 -2.98 47.10 37.18
N THR A 534 -4.16 46.49 37.17
CA THR A 534 -5.16 46.50 36.09
C THR A 534 -5.71 47.91 35.86
N PRO A 535 -6.43 48.17 34.74
CA PRO A 535 -7.85 48.38 34.94
C PRO A 535 -8.76 47.67 33.94
N ALA A 536 -9.99 47.53 34.42
CA ALA A 536 -11.10 46.73 33.96
C ALA A 536 -11.89 47.34 32.78
N GLN A 537 -12.52 46.44 32.03
CA GLN A 537 -13.92 46.45 31.57
C GLN A 537 -14.51 47.72 30.91
N ARG A 538 -15.04 47.57 29.68
CA ARG A 538 -16.46 47.32 29.33
C ARG A 538 -16.77 47.85 27.92
N ASN A 539 -17.23 46.99 27.01
CA ASN A 539 -18.54 47.11 26.33
C ASN A 539 -18.63 46.19 25.12
N ALA A 540 -19.47 45.17 25.28
CA ALA A 540 -20.10 44.46 24.17
C ALA A 540 -21.23 45.34 23.59
N ARG A 541 -21.44 45.20 22.27
CA ARG A 541 -22.57 45.62 21.42
C ARG A 541 -22.23 46.68 20.37
N GLN A 542 -21.67 46.20 19.27
CA GLN A 542 -21.96 46.56 17.87
C GLN A 542 -21.30 45.43 17.04
N GLY A 543 -21.99 44.40 16.58
CA GLY A 543 -23.24 44.46 15.83
C GLY A 543 -22.89 44.72 14.37
N ALA A 544 -22.59 43.65 13.64
CA ALA A 544 -22.76 43.50 12.19
C ALA A 544 -22.49 44.76 11.33
N ARG A 545 -21.22 45.05 11.02
CA ARG A 545 -20.82 45.94 9.90
C ARG A 545 -19.34 45.89 9.51
N ARG A 546 -18.62 44.81 9.85
CA ARG A 546 -17.18 44.66 9.55
C ARG A 546 -16.82 43.47 8.65
N SER A 547 -17.81 42.85 8.01
CA SER A 547 -17.61 41.76 7.04
C SER A 547 -17.61 42.21 5.57
N GLU A 548 -17.73 43.52 5.28
CA GLU A 548 -17.73 44.05 3.91
C GLU A 548 -16.65 45.11 3.61
N ARG A 549 -15.67 45.30 4.50
CA ARG A 549 -14.51 46.18 4.25
C ARG A 549 -13.14 45.51 4.31
N LEU A 550 -13.10 44.18 4.37
CA LEU A 550 -11.89 43.39 4.17
C LEU A 550 -11.85 42.67 2.80
N ALA A 551 -12.90 42.80 1.98
CA ALA A 551 -12.97 42.29 0.60
C ALA A 551 -12.42 43.26 -0.46
N MET A 552 -11.92 44.44 -0.07
CA MET A 552 -11.37 45.46 -0.99
C MET A 552 -10.12 46.12 -0.40
N ARG A 553 -9.15 45.31 0.01
CA ARG A 553 -7.74 45.74 0.04
C ARG A 553 -7.03 45.00 -1.09
N PRO A 554 -6.45 45.69 -2.09
CA PRO A 554 -5.47 45.03 -2.94
C PRO A 554 -4.39 44.56 -1.98
N ARG A 555 -4.20 43.24 -1.87
CA ARG A 555 -2.99 42.66 -1.31
C ARG A 555 -1.86 43.42 -1.97
N GLY A 556 -1.14 44.24 -1.21
CA GLY A 556 0.09 44.87 -1.64
C GLY A 556 1.06 43.76 -1.95
N GLY A 557 0.98 43.26 -3.19
CA GLY A 557 1.91 42.32 -3.77
C GLY A 557 3.22 43.06 -3.93
N GLY A 558 4.12 42.89 -2.96
CA GLY A 558 5.53 42.95 -3.28
C GLY A 558 5.76 42.01 -4.46
N ALA A 559 6.32 42.55 -5.54
CA ALA A 559 6.64 41.82 -6.76
C ALA A 559 7.67 40.74 -6.46
N GLY A 560 7.20 39.61 -5.93
CA GLY A 560 7.97 38.39 -5.70
C GLY A 560 8.13 37.64 -7.02
N ASN A 561 9.38 37.44 -7.39
CA ASN A 561 9.83 36.94 -8.68
C ASN A 561 9.63 35.41 -8.83
N SER A 562 8.41 34.89 -8.61
CA SER A 562 8.12 33.46 -8.79
C SER A 562 7.97 33.12 -10.27
N GLY A 563 9.04 32.61 -10.90
CA GLY A 563 9.06 32.19 -12.32
C GLY A 563 8.04 31.09 -12.71
N GLN A 564 7.38 30.47 -11.74
CA GLN A 564 6.49 29.31 -11.93
C GLN A 564 5.23 29.63 -12.76
N ARG A 565 4.63 30.83 -12.61
CA ARG A 565 3.39 31.23 -13.33
C ARG A 565 3.62 31.96 -14.66
N ARG A 566 4.86 32.10 -15.13
CA ARG A 566 5.17 32.89 -16.34
C ARG A 566 4.78 32.14 -17.62
N PRO A 567 4.11 32.76 -18.61
CA PRO A 567 3.88 32.12 -19.90
C PRO A 567 5.19 31.92 -20.67
N PHE A 568 5.22 30.97 -21.59
CA PHE A 568 6.38 30.72 -22.46
C PHE A 568 6.58 31.88 -23.45
N CYS A 569 7.83 32.16 -23.81
CA CYS A 569 8.16 33.11 -24.87
C CYS A 569 7.75 32.55 -26.24
N THR A 570 7.40 33.46 -27.16
CA THR A 570 7.01 33.10 -28.52
C THR A 570 8.18 32.53 -29.33
N GLN A 571 7.87 31.66 -30.29
CA GLN A 571 8.79 31.07 -31.26
C GLN A 571 9.57 32.18 -31.98
N LYS A 572 8.87 33.21 -32.46
CA LYS A 572 9.50 34.37 -33.13
C LYS A 572 10.46 35.13 -32.21
N CYS A 573 10.11 35.29 -30.93
CA CYS A 573 10.97 35.99 -29.96
C CYS A 573 12.26 35.22 -29.70
N LEU A 574 12.16 33.91 -29.49
CA LEU A 574 13.32 33.05 -29.20
C LEU A 574 14.20 32.85 -30.43
N LEU A 575 13.60 32.70 -31.62
CA LEU A 575 14.35 32.68 -32.88
C LEU A 575 15.06 34.02 -33.14
N GLY A 576 14.41 35.13 -32.78
CA GLY A 576 14.98 36.46 -32.87
C GLY A 576 16.21 36.64 -31.96
N LEU A 577 16.17 36.09 -30.75
CA LEU A 577 17.33 36.05 -29.86
C LEU A 577 18.51 35.26 -30.48
N VAL A 578 18.23 34.06 -31.02
CA VAL A 578 19.26 33.18 -31.60
C VAL A 578 19.89 33.78 -32.87
N ARG A 579 19.08 34.40 -33.75
CA ARG A 579 19.55 34.98 -35.02
C ARG A 579 19.92 36.46 -34.95
N GLY A 580 19.77 37.10 -33.79
CA GLY A 580 20.02 38.54 -33.62
C GLY A 580 18.98 39.44 -34.29
N HIS A 581 17.74 38.96 -34.48
CA HIS A 581 16.62 39.78 -34.96
C HIS A 581 15.96 40.59 -33.82
N GLY A 582 14.91 41.34 -34.14
CA GLY A 582 14.15 42.11 -33.15
C GLY A 582 13.28 41.24 -32.23
N VAL A 583 12.96 41.77 -31.05
CA VAL A 583 12.01 41.18 -30.09
C VAL A 583 10.61 41.14 -30.71
N ASP A 584 9.94 40.01 -30.56
CA ASP A 584 8.54 39.87 -30.96
C ASP A 584 7.61 40.64 -30.01
N ARG A 585 6.75 41.49 -30.57
CA ARG A 585 5.80 42.31 -29.81
C ARG A 585 4.64 41.50 -29.23
N SER A 586 4.34 40.33 -29.81
CA SER A 586 3.35 39.40 -29.24
C SER A 586 3.90 38.55 -28.10
N CYS A 587 5.21 38.62 -27.80
CA CYS A 587 5.76 37.85 -26.69
C CYS A 587 5.16 38.31 -25.35
N PRO A 588 4.58 37.41 -24.54
CA PRO A 588 3.96 37.81 -23.28
C PRO A 588 4.97 38.34 -22.25
N ASN A 589 6.27 38.05 -22.46
CA ASN A 589 7.37 38.50 -21.61
C ASN A 589 8.14 39.71 -22.19
N VAL A 590 7.64 40.35 -23.26
CA VAL A 590 8.32 41.44 -23.98
C VAL A 590 8.81 42.57 -23.07
N SER A 591 8.01 42.95 -22.06
CA SER A 591 8.36 44.02 -21.12
C SER A 591 9.60 43.70 -20.27
N LEU A 592 9.85 42.42 -20.01
CA LEU A 592 11.02 41.94 -19.25
C LEU A 592 12.26 41.87 -20.13
N HIS A 593 12.10 41.45 -21.38
CA HIS A 593 13.19 41.46 -22.36
C HIS A 593 13.69 42.88 -22.62
N CYS A 594 12.83 43.90 -22.50
CA CYS A 594 13.19 45.30 -22.75
C CYS A 594 13.75 46.03 -21.51
N ARG A 595 13.92 45.34 -20.38
CA ARG A 595 14.34 45.96 -19.12
C ARG A 595 15.82 46.35 -19.24
N GLY A 596 16.10 47.63 -19.49
CA GLY A 596 17.46 48.18 -19.56
C GLY A 596 17.77 49.14 -20.71
N LYS A 597 16.89 49.32 -21.72
CA LYS A 597 17.10 50.31 -22.80
C LYS A 597 15.92 51.29 -22.93
N ARG A 598 16.25 52.58 -22.90
CA ARG A 598 15.36 53.71 -23.23
C ARG A 598 14.85 53.55 -24.66
N TYR A 599 13.57 53.84 -24.87
CA TYR A 599 12.90 53.97 -26.16
C TYR A 599 13.67 54.92 -27.09
N LEU A 600 14.62 54.39 -27.87
CA LEU A 600 15.19 55.12 -28.99
C LEU A 600 14.30 54.85 -30.20
N GLY A 601 13.34 55.78 -30.36
CA GLY A 601 12.49 56.10 -31.51
C GLY A 601 12.19 55.01 -32.55
N ARG A 602 10.89 54.72 -32.76
CA ARG A 602 10.23 54.15 -33.96
C ARG A 602 10.88 52.95 -34.71
N GLY A 603 11.97 52.37 -34.20
CA GLY A 603 12.68 51.22 -34.76
C GLY A 603 12.33 49.91 -34.07
N ALA A 604 12.74 48.79 -34.67
CA ALA A 604 12.56 47.46 -34.09
C ALA A 604 13.23 47.37 -32.71
N ILE A 605 12.46 46.97 -31.70
CA ILE A 605 12.95 46.69 -30.36
C ILE A 605 13.92 45.52 -30.48
N ARG A 606 15.19 45.69 -30.10
CA ARG A 606 16.19 44.62 -30.14
C ARG A 606 16.33 43.96 -28.77
N HIS A 607 16.75 42.70 -28.77
CA HIS A 607 17.16 42.03 -27.54
C HIS A 607 18.32 42.81 -26.90
N PRO A 608 18.32 43.00 -25.56
CA PRO A 608 19.38 43.73 -24.87
C PRO A 608 20.71 42.96 -24.85
N ILE A 609 20.61 41.63 -24.90
CA ILE A 609 21.70 40.65 -24.87
C ILE A 609 21.64 39.81 -26.15
N ASP A 610 22.79 39.32 -26.61
CA ASP A 610 22.85 38.34 -27.69
C ASP A 610 22.69 36.90 -27.17
N HIS A 611 22.71 35.93 -28.08
CA HIS A 611 22.54 34.52 -27.75
C HIS A 611 23.69 33.96 -26.88
N ALA A 612 24.92 34.41 -27.11
CA ALA A 612 26.09 33.94 -26.36
C ALA A 612 26.07 34.47 -24.92
N GLU A 613 25.78 35.76 -24.75
CA GLU A 613 25.58 36.40 -23.45
C GLU A 613 24.40 35.78 -22.70
N TRP A 614 23.29 35.50 -23.40
CA TRP A 614 22.14 34.80 -22.82
C TRP A 614 22.51 33.42 -22.27
N LEU A 615 23.28 32.63 -23.04
CA LEU A 615 23.69 31.29 -22.61
C LEU A 615 24.66 31.36 -21.42
N GLN A 616 25.58 32.33 -21.40
CA GLN A 616 26.48 32.56 -20.27
C GLN A 616 25.72 32.94 -19.00
N LEU A 617 24.72 33.82 -19.09
CA LEU A 617 23.88 34.19 -17.95
C LEU A 617 23.06 33.01 -17.44
N LEU A 618 22.55 32.16 -18.33
CA LEU A 618 21.84 30.95 -17.95
C LEU A 618 22.77 29.95 -17.25
N HIS A 619 24.00 29.74 -17.75
CA HIS A 619 25.02 28.93 -17.09
C HIS A 619 25.33 29.45 -15.68
N ALA A 620 25.52 30.77 -15.54
CA ALA A 620 25.76 31.39 -14.24
C ALA A 620 24.58 31.17 -13.28
N GLN A 621 23.34 31.33 -13.76
CA GLN A 621 22.13 31.07 -12.96
C GLN A 621 22.04 29.61 -12.50
N LEU A 622 22.21 28.65 -13.42
CA LEU A 622 22.12 27.21 -13.10
C LEU A 622 23.26 26.75 -12.21
N LYS A 623 24.44 27.39 -12.29
CA LYS A 623 25.55 27.16 -11.36
C LYS A 623 25.25 27.69 -9.97
N GLU A 624 24.53 28.80 -9.85
CA GLU A 624 24.14 29.40 -8.56
C GLU A 624 23.04 28.59 -7.89
N THR A 625 21.97 28.23 -8.62
CA THR A 625 20.77 27.61 -8.06
C THR A 625 20.04 26.74 -9.08
N LEU A 626 19.60 25.56 -8.64
CA LEU A 626 18.68 24.70 -9.39
C LEU A 626 17.24 24.75 -8.86
N ASP A 627 16.94 25.66 -7.93
CA ASP A 627 15.61 25.80 -7.35
C ASP A 627 14.82 26.97 -7.92
N ARG A 628 15.52 28.00 -8.43
CA ARG A 628 14.90 29.19 -9.00
C ARG A 628 14.99 29.20 -10.52
N GLY A 629 13.84 29.36 -11.16
CA GLY A 629 13.76 29.50 -12.62
C GLY A 629 13.87 28.19 -13.39
N ILE A 630 13.84 27.04 -12.72
CA ILE A 630 13.67 25.71 -13.35
C ILE A 630 12.54 24.98 -12.60
N THR A 631 11.64 24.33 -13.33
CA THR A 631 10.50 23.63 -12.74
C THR A 631 10.16 22.42 -13.59
N PRO A 632 10.07 21.21 -13.02
CA PRO A 632 9.69 20.02 -13.77
C PRO A 632 8.24 20.16 -14.24
N LEU A 633 7.96 19.74 -15.47
CA LEU A 633 6.63 19.79 -16.06
C LEU A 633 5.85 18.48 -15.89
N GLU A 634 6.42 17.49 -15.19
CA GLU A 634 5.87 16.12 -15.01
C GLU A 634 5.48 15.44 -16.33
N LYS A 635 6.02 15.94 -17.45
CA LYS A 635 5.93 15.39 -18.79
C LYS A 635 7.31 14.85 -19.16
N GLY A 636 7.40 13.56 -19.47
CA GLY A 636 8.65 12.90 -19.80
C GLY A 636 8.46 11.78 -20.82
N GLY A 637 9.49 11.56 -21.63
CA GLY A 637 9.60 10.39 -22.50
C GLY A 637 10.48 9.32 -21.87
N ALA A 638 10.75 8.25 -22.61
CA ALA A 638 11.61 7.15 -22.14
C ALA A 638 13.05 7.59 -21.82
N ARG A 639 13.52 8.70 -22.43
CA ARG A 639 14.93 9.14 -22.38
C ARG A 639 15.15 10.55 -21.83
N GLY A 640 14.10 11.20 -21.32
CA GLY A 640 14.25 12.52 -20.72
C GLY A 640 12.97 13.08 -20.11
N VAL A 641 13.15 14.07 -19.25
CA VAL A 641 12.09 14.78 -18.53
C VAL A 641 12.06 16.24 -18.94
N LEU A 642 10.88 16.84 -19.02
CA LEU A 642 10.73 18.23 -19.43
C LEU A 642 10.74 19.17 -18.24
N PHE A 643 11.46 20.28 -18.41
CA PHE A 643 11.50 21.39 -17.48
C PHE A 643 11.01 22.65 -18.16
N LYS A 644 10.30 23.48 -17.41
CA LYS A 644 10.13 24.90 -17.71
C LYS A 644 11.29 25.66 -17.12
N VAL A 645 12.02 26.38 -17.97
CA VAL A 645 13.19 27.17 -17.57
C VAL A 645 12.93 28.65 -17.85
N THR A 646 13.33 29.51 -16.93
CA THR A 646 13.27 30.97 -17.06
C THR A 646 14.61 31.59 -16.69
N LEU A 647 15.21 32.34 -17.62
CA LEU A 647 16.33 33.22 -17.29
C LEU A 647 15.80 34.40 -16.46
N LEU A 648 16.09 34.42 -15.17
CA LEU A 648 15.48 35.32 -14.19
C LEU A 648 15.78 36.80 -14.45
N ALA A 649 16.97 37.11 -14.98
CA ALA A 649 17.41 38.47 -15.24
C ALA A 649 16.54 39.20 -16.29
N TYR A 650 16.15 38.48 -17.35
CA TYR A 650 15.46 39.05 -18.53
C TYR A 650 14.10 38.41 -18.84
N GLY A 651 13.68 37.41 -18.06
CA GLY A 651 12.38 36.75 -18.17
C GLY A 651 12.20 35.88 -19.42
N TYR A 652 13.28 35.42 -20.06
CA TYR A 652 13.18 34.45 -21.17
C TYR A 652 12.73 33.10 -20.63
N THR A 653 11.49 32.70 -20.95
CA THR A 653 10.87 31.46 -20.49
C THR A 653 10.70 30.48 -21.66
N PHE A 654 11.22 29.26 -21.50
CA PHE A 654 11.31 28.24 -22.55
C PHE A 654 11.27 26.84 -21.92
N VAL A 655 11.39 25.79 -22.74
CA VAL A 655 11.40 24.39 -22.28
C VAL A 655 12.80 23.79 -22.39
N SER A 656 13.12 22.89 -21.47
CA SER A 656 14.34 22.11 -21.51
C SER A 656 14.03 20.62 -21.40
N LYS A 657 14.64 19.79 -22.26
CA LYS A 657 14.66 18.33 -22.14
C LYS A 657 15.89 17.95 -21.34
N GLY A 658 15.69 17.46 -20.12
CA GLY A 658 16.77 16.97 -19.27
C GLY A 658 16.94 15.46 -19.35
N THR A 659 18.18 14.99 -19.30
CA THR A 659 18.48 13.56 -19.35
C THR A 659 19.59 13.13 -18.38
N ILE A 660 19.68 11.81 -18.17
CA ILE A 660 20.73 11.14 -17.41
C ILE A 660 21.97 10.88 -18.28
N GLN A 661 23.11 10.58 -17.67
CA GLN A 661 24.39 10.42 -18.36
C GLN A 661 24.37 9.44 -19.54
N VAL A 662 23.63 8.33 -19.42
CA VAL A 662 23.60 7.24 -20.40
C VAL A 662 22.93 7.64 -21.72
N PHE A 663 22.04 8.62 -21.70
CA PHE A 663 21.28 9.09 -22.86
C PHE A 663 21.77 10.44 -23.41
N ILE A 664 22.87 11.00 -22.88
CA ILE A 664 23.49 12.21 -23.44
C ILE A 664 23.77 12.07 -24.96
N PRO A 665 24.32 10.96 -25.47
CA PRO A 665 24.58 10.82 -26.91
C PRO A 665 23.32 10.95 -27.78
N ASP A 666 22.16 10.51 -27.28
CA ASP A 666 20.89 10.60 -28.00
C ASP A 666 20.42 12.06 -28.09
N LEU A 667 20.61 12.84 -27.02
CA LEU A 667 20.27 14.27 -27.00
C LEU A 667 21.26 15.12 -27.81
N GLU A 668 22.55 14.78 -27.81
CA GLU A 668 23.55 15.42 -28.67
C GLU A 668 23.25 15.18 -30.15
N HIS A 669 22.80 13.97 -30.48
CA HIS A 669 22.30 13.62 -31.81
C HIS A 669 21.04 14.42 -32.17
N GLU A 670 20.06 14.50 -31.28
CA GLU A 670 18.87 15.33 -31.46
C GLU A 670 19.24 16.81 -31.69
N ALA A 671 20.20 17.36 -30.93
CA ALA A 671 20.74 18.70 -31.14
C ALA A 671 21.42 18.87 -32.53
N ALA A 672 22.08 17.84 -33.06
CA ALA A 672 22.63 17.85 -34.41
C ALA A 672 21.52 17.88 -35.48
N VAL A 673 20.39 17.21 -35.24
CA VAL A 673 19.22 17.25 -36.12
C VAL A 673 18.60 18.64 -36.12
N TYR A 674 18.39 19.27 -34.96
CA TYR A 674 17.90 20.65 -34.89
C TYR A 674 18.80 21.63 -35.65
N ARG A 675 20.13 21.48 -35.56
CA ARG A 675 21.08 22.28 -36.35
C ARG A 675 20.94 22.06 -37.85
N ARG A 676 20.62 20.84 -38.31
CA ARG A 676 20.35 20.56 -39.73
C ARG A 676 19.05 21.20 -40.21
N LEU A 677 18.06 21.33 -39.33
CA LEU A 677 16.73 21.87 -39.60
C LEU A 677 16.60 23.37 -39.27
N GLU A 678 17.71 24.11 -39.26
CA GLU A 678 17.76 25.51 -38.82
C GLU A 678 16.69 26.39 -39.49
N ASP A 679 16.46 26.22 -40.79
CA ASP A 679 15.48 27.00 -41.56
C ASP A 679 14.02 26.68 -41.25
N LEU A 680 13.74 25.49 -40.70
CA LEU A 680 12.41 25.04 -40.32
C LEU A 680 12.05 25.40 -38.87
N GLN A 681 13.02 25.88 -38.08
CA GLN A 681 12.83 26.27 -36.69
C GLN A 681 11.91 27.48 -36.54
N GLY A 682 10.96 27.40 -35.60
CA GLY A 682 9.93 28.40 -35.38
C GLY A 682 8.76 28.34 -36.37
N ILE A 683 8.74 27.34 -37.26
CA ILE A 683 7.68 27.12 -38.26
C ILE A 683 7.15 25.69 -38.18
N HIS A 684 8.04 24.69 -38.32
CA HIS A 684 7.70 23.26 -38.38
C HIS A 684 8.36 22.44 -37.28
N VAL A 685 9.42 22.96 -36.68
CA VAL A 685 10.09 22.39 -35.51
C VAL A 685 10.37 23.50 -34.49
N PRO A 686 10.46 23.20 -33.19
CA PRO A 686 10.82 24.20 -32.19
C PRO A 686 12.19 24.84 -32.45
N VAL A 687 12.36 26.07 -31.97
CA VAL A 687 13.65 26.76 -31.93
C VAL A 687 14.58 26.07 -30.93
N PHE A 688 15.76 25.67 -31.39
CA PHE A 688 16.83 25.14 -30.57
C PHE A 688 17.69 26.28 -30.04
N LEU A 689 17.79 26.36 -28.72
CA LEU A 689 18.47 27.44 -28.00
C LEU A 689 19.88 27.04 -27.55
N GLY A 690 20.24 25.75 -27.61
CA GLY A 690 21.52 25.23 -27.15
C GLY A 690 21.36 24.07 -26.19
N ALA A 691 22.46 23.69 -25.54
CA ALA A 691 22.49 22.65 -24.52
C ALA A 691 23.44 23.04 -23.39
N VAL A 692 23.17 22.53 -22.20
CA VAL A 692 23.94 22.78 -20.98
C VAL A 692 24.27 21.43 -20.32
N ASP A 693 25.55 21.17 -20.09
CA ASP A 693 25.99 20.04 -19.27
C ASP A 693 26.13 20.49 -17.81
N LEU A 694 25.24 20.03 -16.93
CA LEU A 694 25.24 20.40 -15.51
C LEU A 694 26.48 19.86 -14.79
N ARG A 695 27.13 18.81 -15.29
CA ARG A 695 28.38 18.27 -14.72
C ARG A 695 29.51 19.29 -14.83
N SER A 696 29.53 20.07 -15.91
CA SER A 696 30.49 21.16 -16.08
C SER A 696 30.31 22.29 -15.06
N LEU A 697 29.13 22.37 -14.44
CA LEU A 697 28.78 23.31 -13.39
C LEU A 697 28.92 22.73 -11.99
N ASP A 698 29.35 21.47 -11.86
CA ASP A 698 29.35 20.68 -10.61
C ASP A 698 27.95 20.60 -9.98
N ARG A 699 26.93 20.34 -10.83
CA ARG A 699 25.52 20.28 -10.42
C ARG A 699 24.84 19.02 -10.94
N ILE A 700 23.90 18.50 -10.15
CA ILE A 700 23.03 17.39 -10.50
C ILE A 700 21.60 17.79 -10.12
N TYR A 701 20.66 17.62 -11.02
CA TYR A 701 19.25 17.81 -10.69
C TYR A 701 18.63 16.46 -10.30
N TYR A 702 18.28 16.31 -9.02
CA TYR A 702 17.62 15.12 -8.48
C TYR A 702 16.12 15.16 -8.79
N TYR A 703 15.71 14.43 -9.82
CA TYR A 703 14.33 14.45 -10.30
C TYR A 703 13.45 13.48 -9.50
N ASP A 704 13.79 12.19 -9.54
CA ASP A 704 13.07 11.10 -8.91
C ASP A 704 14.07 10.06 -8.36
N HIS A 705 13.59 8.90 -7.88
CA HIS A 705 14.41 7.93 -7.16
C HIS A 705 15.44 7.37 -8.13
N ARG A 706 16.72 7.59 -7.81
CA ARG A 706 17.85 7.20 -8.67
C ARG A 706 17.81 7.81 -10.09
N VAL A 707 17.15 8.96 -10.28
CA VAL A 707 17.12 9.72 -11.54
C VAL A 707 17.92 11.01 -11.40
N TYR A 708 19.13 11.01 -11.97
CA TYR A 708 20.09 12.11 -11.89
C TYR A 708 20.19 12.86 -13.22
N ILE A 709 19.49 13.98 -13.34
CA ILE A 709 19.53 14.79 -14.55
C ILE A 709 20.81 15.62 -14.55
N VAL A 710 21.62 15.40 -15.59
CA VAL A 710 22.98 15.97 -15.72
C VAL A 710 23.18 16.74 -17.01
N HIS A 711 22.25 16.64 -17.96
CA HIS A 711 22.34 17.36 -19.23
C HIS A 711 20.98 17.92 -19.61
N LEU A 712 20.94 19.17 -20.08
CA LEU A 712 19.75 19.94 -20.42
C LEU A 712 19.84 20.43 -21.88
N THR A 713 18.94 19.97 -22.74
CA THR A 713 18.75 20.50 -24.10
C THR A 713 17.67 21.57 -24.10
N LEU A 714 17.98 22.77 -24.57
CA LEU A 714 17.13 23.95 -24.46
C LEU A 714 16.38 24.20 -25.77
N VAL A 715 15.04 24.26 -25.70
CA VAL A 715 14.17 24.46 -26.86
C VAL A 715 12.98 25.37 -26.54
N SER A 716 12.44 26.05 -27.55
CA SER A 716 11.19 26.81 -27.41
C SER A 716 9.98 25.90 -27.12
N TRP A 717 8.92 26.45 -26.53
CA TRP A 717 7.67 25.72 -26.29
C TRP A 717 6.91 25.46 -27.60
N GLY A 718 6.74 24.19 -27.98
CA GLY A 718 6.11 23.79 -29.24
C GLY A 718 4.58 23.70 -29.23
N GLY A 719 3.92 23.92 -28.09
CA GLY A 719 2.45 23.82 -27.95
C GLY A 719 1.97 22.55 -27.26
N GLU A 720 0.66 22.30 -27.30
CA GLU A 720 0.04 21.12 -26.68
C GLU A 720 0.11 19.90 -27.60
N SER A 721 0.18 18.69 -27.02
CA SER A 721 0.28 17.47 -27.83
C SER A 721 -1.03 17.16 -28.56
N LEU A 722 -0.94 16.59 -29.77
CA LEU A 722 -2.13 16.20 -30.54
C LEU A 722 -3.02 15.19 -29.79
N ARG A 723 -2.46 14.44 -28.83
CA ARG A 723 -3.19 13.53 -27.94
C ARG A 723 -4.07 14.26 -26.92
N GLU A 724 -3.64 15.42 -26.44
CA GLU A 724 -4.31 16.20 -25.40
C GLU A 724 -5.35 17.17 -25.98
N ALA A 725 -5.19 17.56 -27.26
CA ALA A 725 -6.10 18.45 -27.95
C ALA A 725 -7.49 17.80 -28.20
N ARG A 726 -8.55 18.35 -27.61
CA ARG A 726 -9.94 17.95 -27.86
C ARG A 726 -10.51 18.70 -29.07
N GLY A 727 -10.55 18.06 -30.24
CA GLY A 727 -11.31 18.58 -31.39
C GLY A 727 -11.00 17.85 -32.71
N PRO A 728 -11.98 17.70 -33.62
CA PRO A 728 -11.73 17.13 -34.94
C PRO A 728 -11.00 18.16 -35.82
N MET A 729 -9.78 17.81 -36.27
CA MET A 729 -9.05 18.57 -37.30
C MET A 729 -8.87 17.70 -38.55
N PRO A 730 -9.78 17.77 -39.53
CA PRO A 730 -9.67 17.04 -40.80
C PRO A 730 -8.43 17.43 -41.63
N THR A 731 -7.81 18.59 -41.36
CA THR A 731 -6.64 19.15 -42.07
C THR A 731 -5.29 18.83 -41.42
N ALA A 732 -5.27 18.11 -40.29
CA ALA A 732 -4.02 17.79 -39.57
C ALA A 732 -3.11 16.81 -40.33
N GLU A 733 -3.67 15.82 -41.02
CA GLU A 733 -2.89 14.79 -41.71
C GLU A 733 -2.05 15.36 -42.86
N GLU A 734 -2.66 16.14 -43.75
CA GLU A 734 -1.96 16.76 -44.88
C GLU A 734 -0.92 17.78 -44.43
N GLN A 735 -1.18 18.47 -43.31
CA GLN A 735 -0.21 19.37 -42.70
C GLN A 735 1.01 18.60 -42.17
N VAL A 736 0.80 17.51 -41.43
CA VAL A 736 1.90 16.66 -40.91
C VAL A 736 2.71 16.06 -42.05
N LYS A 737 2.07 15.57 -43.13
CA LYS A 737 2.77 15.06 -44.32
C LYS A 737 3.62 16.14 -45.00
N ARG A 738 3.12 17.36 -45.14
CA ARG A 738 3.89 18.50 -45.68
C ARG A 738 5.10 18.83 -44.83
N ILE A 739 4.96 18.82 -43.50
CA ILE A 739 6.07 19.04 -42.57
C ILE A 739 7.13 17.94 -42.71
N LEU A 740 6.72 16.67 -42.74
CA LEU A 740 7.63 15.54 -42.93
C LEU A 740 8.38 15.63 -44.26
N HIS A 741 7.70 16.01 -45.34
CA HIS A 741 8.37 16.27 -46.62
C HIS A 741 9.42 17.38 -46.54
N ALA A 742 9.15 18.47 -45.81
CA ALA A 742 10.14 19.53 -45.59
C ALA A 742 11.36 19.03 -44.79
N ILE A 743 11.13 18.22 -43.75
CA ILE A 743 12.20 17.59 -42.95
C ILE A 743 13.03 16.63 -43.83
N HIS A 744 12.37 15.81 -44.63
CA HIS A 744 12.96 14.87 -45.56
C HIS A 744 13.85 15.55 -46.60
N GLN A 745 13.45 16.72 -47.11
CA GLN A 745 14.26 17.52 -48.05
C GLN A 745 15.58 18.00 -47.45
N ARG A 746 15.68 18.11 -46.11
CA ARG A 746 16.93 18.43 -45.40
C ARG A 746 17.77 17.20 -45.05
N GLY A 747 17.40 16.04 -45.61
CA GLY A 747 18.09 14.78 -45.40
C GLY A 747 17.90 14.25 -43.99
N VAL A 748 16.75 14.49 -43.36
CA VAL A 748 16.41 13.99 -42.03
C VAL A 748 15.23 13.02 -42.16
N THR A 749 15.30 11.86 -41.53
CA THR A 749 14.13 10.97 -41.34
C THR A 749 13.85 10.85 -39.86
N HIS A 750 12.58 10.88 -39.44
CA HIS A 750 12.20 10.95 -38.03
C HIS A 750 12.22 9.59 -37.33
N ARG A 751 11.68 8.54 -37.97
CA ARG A 751 11.61 7.16 -37.49
C ARG A 751 10.79 6.90 -36.22
N ASP A 752 10.07 7.90 -35.73
CA ASP A 752 9.22 7.81 -34.54
C ASP A 752 8.02 8.75 -34.66
N VAL A 753 7.37 8.74 -35.81
CA VAL A 753 6.21 9.62 -36.04
C VAL A 753 5.00 9.06 -35.32
N ARG A 754 4.62 9.70 -34.20
CA ARG A 754 3.48 9.33 -33.37
C ARG A 754 2.76 10.55 -32.82
N ALA A 755 1.49 10.42 -32.45
CA ALA A 755 0.68 11.54 -31.95
C ALA A 755 1.32 12.32 -30.77
N PRO A 756 2.01 11.69 -29.80
CA PRO A 756 2.74 12.42 -28.75
C PRO A 756 3.88 13.32 -29.24
N ASN A 757 4.46 13.03 -30.42
CA ASN A 757 5.60 13.74 -30.99
C ASN A 757 5.16 14.86 -31.97
N ILE A 758 3.85 15.11 -32.08
CA ILE A 758 3.24 16.17 -32.90
C ILE A 758 2.54 17.14 -31.96
N LEU A 759 3.02 18.39 -31.94
CA LEU A 759 2.49 19.46 -31.11
C LEU A 759 1.69 20.46 -31.94
N LEU A 760 0.60 20.99 -31.40
CA LEU A 760 -0.18 22.07 -32.00
C LEU A 760 0.24 23.40 -31.37
N CYS A 761 0.90 24.24 -32.17
CA CYS A 761 1.34 25.55 -31.74
C CYS A 761 0.28 26.60 -32.08
N GLU A 762 -0.38 27.16 -31.07
CA GLU A 762 -1.37 28.23 -31.25
C GLU A 762 -0.76 29.49 -31.91
N GLU A 763 0.49 29.81 -31.58
CA GLU A 763 1.18 31.00 -32.11
C GLU A 763 1.35 30.94 -33.63
N THR A 764 1.78 29.80 -34.17
CA THR A 764 2.01 29.63 -35.61
C THR A 764 0.77 29.16 -36.35
N GLY A 765 -0.30 28.78 -35.63
CA GLY A 765 -1.51 28.19 -36.19
C GLY A 765 -1.24 26.85 -36.87
N GLY A 766 -0.19 26.12 -36.45
CA GLY A 766 0.24 24.91 -37.15
C GLY A 766 0.93 23.87 -36.28
N ALA A 767 1.12 22.68 -36.86
CA ALA A 767 1.77 21.57 -36.21
C ALA A 767 3.29 21.71 -36.19
N MET A 768 3.91 21.29 -35.09
CA MET A 768 5.36 21.16 -34.94
C MET A 768 5.72 19.71 -34.61
N ILE A 769 6.83 19.23 -35.18
CA ILE A 769 7.35 17.89 -34.91
C ILE A 769 8.52 17.99 -33.92
N ILE A 770 8.52 17.10 -32.92
CA ILE A 770 9.51 17.03 -31.84
C ILE A 770 10.04 15.60 -31.66
N ASP A 771 11.04 15.43 -30.79
CA ASP A 771 11.60 14.13 -30.38
C ASP A 771 12.40 13.44 -31.50
N PHE A 772 13.51 14.07 -31.89
CA PHE A 772 14.38 13.59 -32.98
C PHE A 772 15.47 12.61 -32.50
N GLU A 773 15.36 12.05 -31.30
CA GLU A 773 16.36 11.15 -30.72
C GLU A 773 16.60 9.88 -31.56
N ARG A 774 15.59 9.42 -32.32
CA ARG A 774 15.67 8.26 -33.22
C ARG A 774 15.90 8.64 -34.68
N ALA A 775 16.00 9.93 -34.98
CA ALA A 775 16.07 10.43 -36.34
C ALA A 775 17.36 9.97 -37.03
N GLN A 776 17.34 9.76 -38.34
CA GLN A 776 18.55 9.48 -39.10
C GLN A 776 18.91 10.67 -39.98
N LEU A 777 20.15 11.13 -39.85
CA LEU A 777 20.79 12.06 -40.76
C LEU A 777 21.25 11.29 -42.01
N LEU A 778 20.63 11.59 -43.13
CA LEU A 778 21.01 11.11 -44.45
C LEU A 778 22.07 12.04 -45.04
N ASP A 779 23.00 11.47 -45.81
CA ASP A 779 23.91 12.26 -46.63
C ASP A 779 23.08 13.11 -47.60
N PRO A 780 23.33 14.44 -47.69
CA PRO A 780 22.60 15.27 -48.64
C PRO A 780 22.84 14.74 -50.07
N PRO A 781 21.83 14.70 -50.93
CA PRO A 781 22.05 14.35 -52.33
C PRO A 781 23.06 15.34 -52.90
N ARG A 782 24.22 14.83 -53.35
CA ARG A 782 25.19 15.67 -54.07
C ARG A 782 24.46 16.28 -55.27
N PRO A 783 24.62 17.59 -55.54
CA PRO A 783 24.19 18.14 -56.81
C PRO A 783 24.83 17.29 -57.92
N PRO A 784 24.11 16.95 -59.00
CA PRO A 784 24.75 16.33 -60.14
C PRO A 784 25.87 17.28 -60.59
N LEU A 785 27.12 16.84 -60.45
CA LEU A 785 28.23 17.49 -61.14
C LEU A 785 27.85 17.48 -62.62
N ALA A 786 27.91 18.66 -63.24
CA ALA A 786 27.58 18.86 -64.64
C ALA A 786 28.17 17.75 -65.52
N GLU A 787 27.43 17.37 -66.58
CA GLU A 787 27.82 16.35 -67.56
C GLU A 787 29.27 16.56 -68.02
N MET A 788 30.18 15.77 -67.47
CA MET A 788 31.47 15.52 -68.08
C MET A 788 31.43 14.12 -68.69
N THR A 789 31.61 14.13 -70.00
CA THR A 789 31.68 13.01 -70.94
C THR A 789 32.25 11.73 -70.36
N LEU A 790 31.56 10.63 -70.67
CA LEU A 790 31.95 9.24 -70.46
C LEU A 790 33.42 9.00 -70.82
N ASN A 791 34.26 8.70 -69.82
CA ASN A 791 35.43 7.85 -70.01
C ASN A 791 35.36 6.67 -69.05
N LYS A 792 35.25 5.49 -69.65
CA LYS A 792 35.25 4.19 -68.99
C LYS A 792 36.60 3.96 -68.30
N SER A 793 36.58 3.77 -66.99
CA SER A 793 37.53 2.87 -66.33
C SER A 793 36.84 2.13 -65.19
N SER A 794 36.84 0.81 -65.35
CA SER A 794 36.23 -0.18 -64.47
C SER A 794 37.07 -0.34 -63.21
N LEU A 795 36.64 0.26 -62.09
CA LEU A 795 37.05 -0.11 -60.73
C LEU A 795 36.02 0.45 -59.73
N SER A 796 35.17 -0.44 -59.20
CA SER A 796 34.50 -0.38 -57.87
C SER A 796 33.03 -0.86 -57.85
N GLY A 797 32.82 -2.15 -58.16
CA GLY A 797 31.50 -2.79 -58.02
C GLY A 797 30.99 -2.91 -56.57
N GLU A 798 31.86 -2.80 -55.57
CA GLU A 798 31.49 -2.92 -54.14
C GLU A 798 31.02 -1.61 -53.52
N THR A 799 31.62 -0.48 -53.89
CA THR A 799 31.21 0.86 -53.43
C THR A 799 29.89 1.28 -54.06
N ASP A 800 29.63 0.93 -55.33
CA ASP A 800 28.37 1.19 -56.01
C ASP A 800 27.22 0.33 -55.47
N LYS A 801 27.47 -0.93 -55.11
CA LYS A 801 26.48 -1.78 -54.41
C LYS A 801 26.13 -1.20 -53.03
N ARG A 802 27.12 -0.79 -52.23
CA ARG A 802 26.90 -0.15 -50.92
C ARG A 802 26.16 1.19 -51.05
N LYS A 803 26.45 2.00 -52.07
CA LYS A 803 25.74 3.26 -52.37
C LYS A 803 24.27 3.01 -52.75
N ARG A 804 24.02 2.06 -53.66
CA ARG A 804 22.65 1.68 -54.06
C ARG A 804 21.85 1.12 -52.87
N GLN A 805 22.48 0.31 -52.01
CA GLN A 805 21.84 -0.22 -50.80
C GLN A 805 21.51 0.90 -49.80
N LYS A 806 22.42 1.85 -49.57
CA LYS A 806 22.15 3.04 -48.73
C LYS A 806 21.03 3.91 -49.28
N GLN A 807 20.98 4.13 -50.59
CA GLN A 807 19.89 4.89 -51.23
C GLN A 807 18.53 4.19 -51.13
N ARG A 808 18.49 2.86 -51.32
CA ARG A 808 17.25 2.07 -51.14
C ARG A 808 16.76 2.11 -49.69
N HIS A 809 17.68 1.99 -48.73
CA HIS A 809 17.37 2.09 -47.31
C HIS A 809 16.86 3.49 -46.91
N ALA A 810 17.50 4.55 -47.41
CA ALA A 810 17.04 5.93 -47.22
C ALA A 810 15.63 6.16 -47.78
N GLY A 811 15.36 5.68 -49.01
CA GLY A 811 14.05 5.74 -49.63
C GLY A 811 12.97 4.97 -48.87
N GLN A 812 13.33 3.86 -48.20
CA GLN A 812 12.43 3.10 -47.36
C GLN A 812 12.07 3.85 -46.07
N CYS A 813 13.05 4.43 -45.37
CA CYS A 813 12.80 5.18 -44.15
C CYS A 813 11.91 6.42 -44.38
N LEU A 814 12.10 7.11 -45.51
CA LEU A 814 11.25 8.24 -45.90
C LEU A 814 9.78 7.81 -46.10
N ARG A 815 9.54 6.64 -46.70
CA ARG A 815 8.19 6.09 -46.88
C ARG A 815 7.57 5.65 -45.56
N GLU A 816 8.37 5.08 -44.66
CA GLU A 816 7.92 4.64 -43.35
C GLU A 816 7.39 5.80 -42.50
N ASP A 817 8.08 6.95 -42.45
CA ASP A 817 7.61 8.14 -41.73
C ASP A 817 6.22 8.61 -42.20
N ILE A 818 6.00 8.68 -43.52
CA ILE A 818 4.72 9.10 -44.11
C ILE A 818 3.62 8.07 -43.82
N LEU A 819 3.97 6.79 -43.81
CA LEU A 819 3.05 5.70 -43.50
C LEU A 819 2.66 5.71 -42.02
N MET A 820 3.62 5.97 -41.12
CA MET A 820 3.36 6.19 -39.69
C MET A 820 2.41 7.37 -39.48
N ALA A 821 2.66 8.51 -40.14
CA ALA A 821 1.78 9.68 -40.08
C ALA A 821 0.35 9.35 -40.54
N SER A 822 0.21 8.61 -41.64
CA SER A 822 -1.11 8.24 -42.19
C SER A 822 -1.89 7.33 -41.23
N ARG A 823 -1.22 6.38 -40.55
CA ARG A 823 -1.84 5.48 -39.58
C ARG A 823 -2.45 6.20 -38.37
N LEU A 824 -1.91 7.37 -37.98
CA LEU A 824 -2.42 8.14 -36.84
C LEU A 824 -3.85 8.63 -37.05
N PHE A 825 -4.28 8.83 -38.30
CA PHE A 825 -5.59 9.40 -38.64
C PHE A 825 -6.58 8.37 -39.20
N VAL A 826 -6.17 7.09 -39.33
CA VAL A 826 -7.05 5.99 -39.79
C VAL A 826 -7.89 5.42 -38.64
N ASN A 827 -7.35 5.36 -37.42
CA ASN A 827 -8.06 4.76 -36.26
C ASN A 827 -9.12 5.67 -35.61
N GLY A 828 -9.30 6.90 -36.10
CA GLY A 828 -10.29 7.86 -35.56
C GLY A 828 -11.63 7.88 -36.30
N LYS A 829 -11.82 7.05 -37.35
CA LYS A 829 -13.04 7.05 -38.18
C LYS A 829 -14.05 5.95 -37.85
N ASP A 830 -13.72 4.97 -37.01
CA ASP A 830 -14.56 3.77 -36.77
C ASP A 830 -15.07 3.61 -35.32
N THR A 831 -15.12 4.69 -34.54
CA THR A 831 -15.88 4.70 -33.27
C THR A 831 -16.82 5.90 -33.24
N GLY A 832 -17.96 5.75 -33.92
CA GLY A 832 -19.17 6.54 -33.71
C GLY A 832 -20.20 5.72 -32.94
#